data_AF-A0A6I1WS09-F1
#
_entry.id   AF-A0A6I1WS09-F1
#
_cell.length_a   1.000
_cell.length_b   1.000
_cell.length_c   1.000
_cell.angle_alpha   90.00
_cell.angle_beta   90.00
_cell.angle_gamma   90.00
#
_symmetry.space_group_name_H-M   'P 1'
#
loop_
_entity.id
_entity.type
_entity.pdbx_description
1 polymer ?
#
loop_
_entity_poly.entity_id
_entity_poly.type
_entity_poly.pdbx_seq_one_letter_code
_entity_poly.pdbx_strand_id
1 'polypeptide(L)'
;MSTDGALSRSRLLPTLLGILLVLMGLAMLVGGIKLVTLGGSTYYLLAGIGFGLSGALLIAGRRAALALYALVLFASTVWALVEVGLDWWQLVPRLALWFAIGIVLLLPWLRRPLLRGQSAPVATGALSIAVVLAGVAALASQFTNPGEIKGELGRDAVPGMANTAPDMPEGDWQSYGRSGYGDRYSPLKQITPQNAHSLVPAWTMRTGDMPGPNDPGETTAENTPLKVNGMLYVCTPHSQVIALDPDSGKEIWRYDPKISTQNAANFKGWAHMTCRGVSYHDENAYAKASTEQSAVEPAAATSSNSCPRRLFLPTADTRLIALNADTGKVCEDFGDHGSVDLRHNIGSFAPGGYYSTSPPAVTKDLVVIGGHVTDNVSTDEPSGVIRAYDVRTGKLVWNWDSGNPDDTTPIAEGQTYTRNSPNMWSMFAVDENLGMLYLPMGNQMPDQYGGDRTEDSERYSAGVTALDITTGKVRWYRQFTHHDLWDMDVGGQPTLMDLKTADGVKPALLASTKQGSIYVVDRRNGEDIVPIREIPAPGGAVAGDHTAPTQPRSDLNMIPPQLTERDMWGVTPFDQMLCRINFKSLRYDGMYTPPSLQGSIVYPGNFGVFDWGGISVDPVRQIAFLNPSYMAFTSKLVPQADVAAMGPRKGETSGVQPNKGAPYGVILEPLLSPVGLPCQAPSWGYVAAVDLTNNNVIWKHKNGTVRDSSPVPIPLPMGVPSLGGTVTTAGGVAFLSGTLDQYLRAYDVNNGKVLWEGRLPAGGQATPMTYAGKDGTQYVLVMAGGHGGLGTQKGDYIMAFKLAK
;
A
#
# COMPACT_ATOMS: atom_id res chain seq x y z
N MET A 1 55.25 42.80 11.12
CA MET A 1 54.11 42.43 10.26
C MET A 1 54.66 41.74 9.03
N SER A 2 54.42 40.44 8.85
CA SER A 2 54.66 39.74 7.58
C SER A 2 53.32 39.14 7.17
N THR A 3 52.82 39.58 6.03
CA THR A 3 51.54 39.21 5.42
C THR A 3 51.66 38.03 4.46
N ASP A 4 52.73 37.22 4.55
CA ASP A 4 52.98 36.11 3.60
C ASP A 4 52.40 34.75 4.03
N GLY A 5 51.53 34.71 5.04
CA GLY A 5 51.22 33.46 5.75
C GLY A 5 50.02 32.64 5.29
N ALA A 6 49.02 33.25 4.63
CA ALA A 6 47.71 32.60 4.44
C ALA A 6 47.35 32.26 2.99
N LEU A 7 48.00 32.88 1.99
CA LEU A 7 47.61 32.82 0.58
C LEU A 7 48.69 32.24 -0.36
N SER A 8 49.61 31.42 0.14
CA SER A 8 50.43 30.59 -0.75
C SER A 8 49.51 29.65 -1.54
N ARG A 9 49.65 29.59 -2.87
CA ARG A 9 48.92 28.62 -3.75
C ARG A 9 49.01 27.18 -3.22
N SER A 10 50.06 26.85 -2.45
CA SER A 10 50.24 25.54 -1.82
C SER A 10 49.29 25.26 -0.64
N ARG A 11 48.76 26.27 0.06
CA ARG A 11 47.90 26.11 1.24
C ARG A 11 46.42 26.33 0.98
N LEU A 12 46.05 26.78 -0.22
CA LEU A 12 44.66 27.10 -0.56
C LEU A 12 43.73 25.89 -0.40
N LEU A 13 44.12 24.72 -0.91
CA LEU A 13 43.29 23.51 -0.86
C LEU A 13 43.06 22.98 0.58
N PRO A 14 44.09 22.81 1.43
CA PRO A 14 43.88 22.47 2.84
C PRO A 14 43.05 23.50 3.61
N THR A 15 43.24 24.79 3.34
CA THR A 15 42.46 25.84 4.00
C THR A 15 40.98 25.78 3.59
N LEU A 16 40.67 25.62 2.30
CA LEU A 16 39.29 25.49 1.83
C LEU A 16 38.59 24.26 2.42
N LEU A 17 39.26 23.09 2.39
CA LEU A 17 38.72 21.89 3.04
C LEU A 17 38.58 22.08 4.56
N GLY A 18 39.51 22.77 5.19
CA GLY A 18 39.46 23.10 6.61
C GLY A 18 38.27 24.00 6.96
N ILE A 19 37.98 25.02 6.15
CA ILE A 19 36.79 25.87 6.30
C ILE A 19 35.52 25.03 6.17
N LEU A 20 35.44 24.16 5.15
CA LEU A 20 34.31 23.26 4.97
C LEU A 20 34.11 22.34 6.19
N LEU A 21 35.17 21.72 6.70
CA LEU A 21 35.09 20.87 7.91
C LEU A 21 34.69 21.64 9.16
N VAL A 22 35.10 22.91 9.31
CA VAL A 22 34.62 23.77 10.41
C VAL A 22 33.12 24.03 10.29
N LEU A 23 32.63 24.39 9.10
CA LEU A 23 31.19 24.62 8.88
C LEU A 23 30.36 23.36 9.12
N MET A 24 30.82 22.22 8.60
CA MET A 24 30.21 20.92 8.83
C MET A 24 30.22 20.54 10.32
N GLY A 25 31.37 20.74 10.99
CA GLY A 25 31.53 20.48 12.41
C GLY A 25 30.61 21.34 13.27
N LEU A 26 30.45 22.63 12.94
CA LEU A 26 29.52 23.54 13.62
C LEU A 26 28.05 23.12 13.41
N ALA A 27 27.66 22.75 12.19
CA ALA A 27 26.32 22.27 11.92
C ALA A 27 26.00 20.98 12.71
N MET A 28 26.93 20.01 12.72
CA MET A 28 26.81 18.79 13.53
C MET A 28 26.83 19.08 15.03
N LEU A 29 27.61 20.06 15.48
CA LEU A 29 27.65 20.45 16.89
C LEU A 29 26.30 21.01 17.34
N VAL A 30 25.70 21.93 16.58
CA VAL A 30 24.41 22.53 16.91
C VAL A 30 23.30 21.48 16.92
N GLY A 31 23.20 20.67 15.86
CA GLY A 31 22.20 19.59 15.81
C GLY A 31 22.48 18.49 16.84
N GLY A 32 23.75 18.17 17.09
CA GLY A 32 24.17 17.21 18.11
C GLY A 32 23.83 17.65 19.53
N ILE A 33 24.01 18.94 19.86
CA ILE A 33 23.53 19.52 21.12
C ILE A 33 22.01 19.30 21.22
N LYS A 34 21.25 19.69 20.19
CA LYS A 34 19.79 19.53 20.19
C LYS A 34 19.38 18.06 20.37
N LEU A 35 20.01 17.14 19.65
CA LEU A 35 19.72 15.70 19.74
C LEU A 35 20.01 15.16 21.15
N VAL A 36 21.15 15.53 21.75
CA VAL A 36 21.49 15.13 23.12
C VAL A 36 20.49 15.70 24.13
N THR A 37 20.03 16.95 23.97
CA THR A 37 18.99 17.51 24.86
C THR A 37 17.66 16.77 24.78
N LEU A 38 17.39 16.08 23.67
CA LEU A 38 16.21 15.21 23.48
C LEU A 38 16.49 13.75 23.90
N GLY A 39 17.63 13.46 24.55
CA GLY A 39 18.01 12.10 24.94
C GLY A 39 18.37 11.19 23.77
N GLY A 40 18.86 11.76 22.67
CA GLY A 40 19.36 11.03 21.52
C GLY A 40 20.87 10.78 21.52
N SER A 41 21.39 10.30 20.38
CA SER A 41 22.79 9.95 20.21
C SER A 41 23.76 11.12 20.45
N THR A 42 24.79 10.87 21.25
CA THR A 42 25.91 11.80 21.49
C THR A 42 26.91 11.87 20.33
N TYR A 43 26.81 10.95 19.35
CA TYR A 43 27.75 10.86 18.23
C TYR A 43 27.90 12.20 17.49
N TYR A 44 26.80 12.84 17.11
CA TYR A 44 26.84 14.06 16.29
C TYR A 44 27.51 15.23 17.01
N LEU A 45 27.33 15.32 18.33
CA LEU A 45 28.02 16.29 19.18
C LEU A 45 29.53 16.06 19.13
N LEU A 46 29.98 14.84 19.43
CA LEU A 46 31.40 14.47 19.49
C LEU A 46 32.08 14.55 18.12
N ALA A 47 31.40 14.07 17.07
CA ALA A 47 31.86 14.15 15.69
C ALA A 47 31.94 15.61 15.24
N GLY A 48 30.96 16.46 15.59
CA GLY A 48 30.99 17.90 15.30
C GLY A 48 32.22 18.59 15.89
N ILE A 49 32.56 18.31 17.15
CA ILE A 49 33.80 18.78 17.79
C ILE A 49 35.03 18.26 17.03
N GLY A 50 35.08 16.95 16.76
CA GLY A 50 36.21 16.30 16.09
C GLY A 50 36.49 16.83 14.68
N PHE A 51 35.45 17.02 13.87
CA PHE A 51 35.55 17.59 12.53
C PHE A 51 35.87 19.10 12.57
N GLY A 52 35.26 19.85 13.49
CA GLY A 52 35.56 21.27 13.67
C GLY A 52 37.03 21.52 14.06
N LEU A 53 37.55 20.75 15.01
CA LEU A 53 38.96 20.81 15.41
C LEU A 53 39.89 20.33 14.28
N SER A 54 39.54 19.26 13.57
CA SER A 54 40.28 18.80 12.38
C SER A 54 40.37 19.91 11.32
N GLY A 55 39.27 20.61 11.06
CA GLY A 55 39.20 21.73 10.13
C GLY A 55 40.05 22.92 10.56
N ALA A 56 39.98 23.31 11.83
CA ALA A 56 40.82 24.38 12.39
C ALA A 56 42.33 24.05 12.28
N LEU A 57 42.71 22.79 12.51
CA LEU A 57 44.09 22.33 12.34
C LEU A 57 44.53 22.33 10.87
N LEU A 58 43.64 22.04 9.92
CA LEU A 58 43.93 22.16 8.49
C LEU A 58 44.17 23.61 8.07
N ILE A 59 43.33 24.54 8.53
CA ILE A 59 43.50 26.00 8.30
C ILE A 59 44.83 26.47 8.89
N ALA A 60 45.18 25.99 10.09
CA ALA A 60 46.46 26.29 10.74
C ALA A 60 47.67 25.59 10.10
N GLY A 61 47.46 24.73 9.09
CA GLY A 61 48.51 23.97 8.42
C GLY A 61 49.26 23.01 9.35
N ARG A 62 48.56 22.38 10.30
CA ARG A 62 49.13 21.48 11.32
C ARG A 62 48.94 20.01 10.94
N ARG A 63 50.02 19.22 10.91
CA ARG A 63 49.99 17.76 10.64
C ARG A 63 49.09 16.94 11.58
N ALA A 64 48.81 17.46 12.78
CA ALA A 64 47.90 16.85 13.75
C ALA A 64 46.48 16.67 13.21
N ALA A 65 46.07 17.47 12.20
CA ALA A 65 44.78 17.32 11.53
C ALA A 65 44.56 15.91 10.98
N LEU A 66 45.60 15.29 10.41
CA LEU A 66 45.51 13.95 9.82
C LEU A 66 45.26 12.88 10.88
N ALA A 67 45.95 12.98 12.03
CA ALA A 67 45.80 12.02 13.13
C ALA A 67 44.44 12.17 13.82
N LEU A 68 43.97 13.41 14.05
CA LEU A 68 42.66 13.65 14.63
C LEU A 68 41.53 13.19 13.70
N TYR A 69 41.63 13.50 12.40
CA TYR A 69 40.65 13.03 11.42
C TYR A 69 40.63 11.50 11.33
N ALA A 70 41.80 10.85 11.35
CA ALA A 70 41.88 9.39 11.39
C ALA A 70 41.16 8.79 12.60
N LEU A 71 41.34 9.38 13.78
CA LEU A 71 40.64 8.97 15.00
C LEU A 71 39.12 9.15 14.86
N VAL A 72 38.66 10.29 14.34
CA VAL A 72 37.23 10.56 14.15
C VAL A 72 36.61 9.59 13.14
N LEU A 73 37.27 9.33 12.01
CA LEU A 73 36.80 8.38 11.00
C LEU A 73 36.77 6.95 11.56
N PHE A 74 37.82 6.53 12.28
CA PHE A 74 37.85 5.22 12.93
C PHE A 74 36.73 5.07 13.96
N ALA A 75 36.58 6.05 14.86
CA ALA A 75 35.51 6.06 15.85
C ALA A 75 34.11 6.07 15.21
N SER A 76 33.93 6.81 14.11
CA SER A 76 32.69 6.81 13.33
C SER A 76 32.41 5.43 12.72
N THR A 77 33.45 4.76 12.20
CA THR A 77 33.34 3.40 11.65
C THR A 77 32.93 2.40 12.72
N VAL A 78 33.57 2.44 13.89
CA VAL A 78 33.20 1.56 15.02
C VAL A 78 31.78 1.85 15.49
N TRP A 79 31.43 3.13 15.68
CA TRP A 79 30.08 3.53 16.08
C TRP A 79 29.02 3.04 15.08
N ALA A 80 29.24 3.25 13.79
CA ALA A 80 28.30 2.84 12.75
C ALA A 80 28.11 1.31 12.72
N LEU A 81 29.18 0.53 12.82
CA LEU A 81 29.11 -0.92 12.85
C LEU A 81 28.43 -1.45 14.12
N VAL A 82 28.65 -0.82 15.28
CA VAL A 82 27.95 -1.17 16.53
C VAL A 82 26.46 -0.84 16.43
N GLU A 83 26.13 0.27 15.78
CA GLU A 83 24.76 0.76 15.74
C GLU A 83 23.87 0.00 14.73
N VAL A 84 24.40 -0.31 13.54
CA VAL A 84 23.59 -0.86 12.43
C VAL A 84 24.23 -2.08 11.74
N GLY A 85 25.38 -2.56 12.22
CA GLY A 85 26.06 -3.70 11.61
C GLY A 85 26.47 -3.42 10.16
N LEU A 86 26.33 -4.44 9.30
CA LEU A 86 26.69 -4.39 7.88
C LEU A 86 25.50 -4.04 6.97
N ASP A 87 24.59 -3.18 7.40
CA ASP A 87 23.53 -2.67 6.52
C ASP A 87 24.07 -1.54 5.62
N TRP A 88 24.26 -1.81 4.33
CA TRP A 88 24.77 -0.82 3.37
C TRP A 88 24.02 0.51 3.43
N TRP A 89 22.67 0.46 3.37
CA TRP A 89 21.88 1.68 3.27
C TRP A 89 21.95 2.50 4.55
N GLN A 90 22.00 1.84 5.71
CA GLN A 90 22.17 2.54 6.97
C GLN A 90 23.60 3.03 7.20
N LEU A 91 24.62 2.38 6.63
CA LEU A 91 26.01 2.81 6.72
C LEU A 91 26.31 4.06 5.86
N VAL A 92 25.60 4.26 4.74
CA VAL A 92 25.81 5.40 3.83
C VAL A 92 25.80 6.76 4.55
N PRO A 93 24.73 7.18 5.25
CA PRO A 93 24.71 8.47 5.95
C PRO A 93 25.70 8.56 7.10
N ARG A 94 26.19 7.42 7.61
CA ARG A 94 27.10 7.39 8.76
C ARG A 94 28.56 7.51 8.36
N LEU A 95 28.94 6.99 7.19
CA LEU A 95 30.35 6.83 6.80
C LEU A 95 30.72 7.41 5.44
N ALA A 96 29.82 7.45 4.45
CA ALA A 96 30.21 7.69 3.06
C ALA A 96 30.93 9.04 2.87
N LEU A 97 30.40 10.11 3.48
CA LEU A 97 30.99 11.45 3.39
C LEU A 97 32.35 11.53 4.10
N TRP A 98 32.48 10.90 5.27
CA TRP A 98 33.72 10.90 6.05
C TRP A 98 34.81 10.06 5.40
N PHE A 99 34.43 8.94 4.79
CA PHE A 99 35.31 8.12 3.98
C PHE A 99 35.83 8.91 2.77
N ALA A 100 34.95 9.59 2.03
CA ALA A 100 35.34 10.39 0.87
C ALA A 100 36.32 11.51 1.23
N ILE A 101 36.06 12.27 2.31
CA ILE A 101 37.00 13.29 2.81
C ILE A 101 38.32 12.66 3.27
N GLY A 102 38.29 11.47 3.88
CA GLY A 102 39.48 10.72 4.25
C GLY A 102 40.37 10.40 3.05
N ILE A 103 39.78 9.96 1.93
CA ILE A 103 40.50 9.76 0.65
C ILE A 103 41.10 11.08 0.17
N VAL A 104 40.31 12.17 0.17
CA VAL A 104 40.78 13.50 -0.27
C VAL A 104 41.98 13.97 0.56
N LEU A 105 42.00 13.72 1.87
CA LEU A 105 43.11 14.05 2.77
C LEU A 105 44.38 13.21 2.51
N LEU A 106 44.25 12.01 1.94
CA LEU A 106 45.40 11.19 1.54
C LEU A 106 46.05 11.67 0.25
N LEU A 107 45.37 12.49 -0.56
CA LEU A 107 45.89 12.97 -1.84
C LEU A 107 47.14 13.85 -1.64
N PRO A 108 48.18 13.70 -2.48
CA PRO A 108 49.47 14.37 -2.29
C PRO A 108 49.37 15.90 -2.22
N TRP A 109 48.46 16.51 -2.98
CA TRP A 109 48.27 17.96 -3.05
C TRP A 109 47.64 18.56 -1.79
N LEU A 110 46.88 17.79 -1.02
CA LEU A 110 46.35 18.23 0.28
C LEU A 110 47.31 17.87 1.41
N ARG A 111 47.97 16.72 1.32
CA ARG A 111 48.88 16.21 2.35
C ARG A 111 50.22 16.92 2.40
N ARG A 112 50.92 17.09 1.25
CA ARG A 112 52.28 17.66 1.19
C ARG A 112 52.40 19.06 1.81
N PRO A 113 51.44 19.99 1.60
CA PRO A 113 51.49 21.32 2.24
C PRO A 113 51.44 21.30 3.77
N LEU A 114 50.78 20.29 4.36
CA LEU A 114 50.67 20.11 5.82
C LEU A 114 51.96 19.57 6.45
N LEU A 115 52.79 18.93 5.64
CA LEU A 115 54.00 18.24 6.07
C LEU A 115 55.26 19.12 6.04
N ARG A 116 55.23 20.28 5.37
CA ARG A 116 56.34 21.24 5.28
C ARG A 116 57.71 20.59 4.97
N GLY A 117 57.73 19.56 4.12
CA GLY A 117 58.95 18.82 3.76
C GLY A 117 59.42 17.76 4.76
N GLN A 118 58.70 17.53 5.86
CA GLN A 118 58.97 16.49 6.85
C GLN A 118 58.10 15.25 6.63
N SER A 119 58.53 14.07 7.10
CA SER A 119 57.69 12.87 7.07
C SER A 119 56.72 12.83 8.27
N ALA A 120 55.48 12.36 8.04
CA ALA A 120 54.54 12.02 9.11
C ALA A 120 53.98 10.59 8.88
N PRO A 121 54.84 9.56 8.96
CA PRO A 121 54.47 8.19 8.59
C PRO A 121 53.35 7.66 9.49
N VAL A 122 53.36 8.01 10.79
CA VAL A 122 52.35 7.56 11.76
C VAL A 122 50.98 8.14 11.47
N ALA A 123 50.85 9.47 11.31
CA ALA A 123 49.55 10.11 11.07
C ALA A 123 48.95 9.74 9.71
N THR A 124 49.81 9.61 8.69
CA THR A 124 49.39 9.16 7.35
C THR A 124 48.99 7.68 7.37
N GLY A 125 49.75 6.84 8.08
CA GLY A 125 49.43 5.43 8.27
C GLY A 125 48.10 5.24 9.01
N ALA A 126 47.88 5.97 10.11
CA ALA A 126 46.62 5.93 10.86
C ALA A 126 45.42 6.34 9.98
N LEU A 127 45.54 7.42 9.20
CA LEU A 127 44.48 7.82 8.28
C LEU A 127 44.24 6.77 7.19
N SER A 128 45.30 6.17 6.65
CA SER A 128 45.19 5.11 5.64
C SER A 128 44.46 3.89 6.20
N ILE A 129 44.80 3.47 7.43
CA ILE A 129 44.11 2.36 8.11
C ILE A 129 42.63 2.70 8.33
N ALA A 130 42.32 3.90 8.83
CA ALA A 130 40.92 4.31 9.06
C ALA A 130 40.10 4.33 7.76
N VAL A 131 40.67 4.83 6.66
CA VAL A 131 40.03 4.80 5.33
C VAL A 131 39.85 3.37 4.84
N VAL A 132 40.86 2.51 4.98
CA VAL A 132 40.76 1.09 4.60
C VAL A 132 39.67 0.39 5.40
N LEU A 133 39.60 0.59 6.72
CA LEU A 133 38.58 -0.04 7.56
C LEU A 133 37.16 0.40 7.17
N ALA A 134 36.95 1.70 6.92
CA ALA A 134 35.67 2.19 6.42
C ALA A 134 35.34 1.62 5.02
N GLY A 135 36.33 1.51 4.13
CA GLY A 135 36.19 0.89 2.82
C GLY A 135 35.88 -0.62 2.90
N VAL A 136 36.51 -1.34 3.84
CA VAL A 136 36.23 -2.76 4.10
C VAL A 136 34.82 -2.94 4.65
N ALA A 137 34.36 -2.08 5.56
CA ALA A 137 32.98 -2.10 6.04
C ALA A 137 31.97 -1.88 4.90
N ALA A 138 32.23 -0.90 4.04
CA ALA A 138 31.44 -0.63 2.84
C ALA A 138 31.40 -1.86 1.91
N LEU A 139 32.55 -2.45 1.59
CA LEU A 139 32.62 -3.66 0.75
C LEU A 139 31.93 -4.87 1.39
N ALA A 140 32.16 -5.11 2.68
CA ALA A 140 31.54 -6.22 3.42
C ALA A 140 30.01 -6.11 3.43
N SER A 141 29.48 -4.89 3.58
CA SER A 141 28.03 -4.65 3.56
C SER A 141 27.35 -4.92 2.21
N GLN A 142 28.11 -5.00 1.10
CA GLN A 142 27.57 -5.42 -0.20
C GLN A 142 27.18 -6.90 -0.25
N PHE A 143 27.68 -7.70 0.68
CA PHE A 143 27.43 -9.15 0.74
C PHE A 143 26.38 -9.54 1.79
N THR A 144 25.70 -8.56 2.38
CA THR A 144 24.70 -8.76 3.43
C THR A 144 23.39 -8.05 3.07
N ASN A 145 22.27 -8.72 3.28
CA ASN A 145 20.93 -8.15 3.10
C ASN A 145 20.11 -8.30 4.38
N PRO A 146 20.25 -7.38 5.34
CA PRO A 146 19.42 -7.40 6.55
C PRO A 146 17.93 -7.47 6.20
N GLY A 147 17.20 -8.36 6.88
CA GLY A 147 15.76 -8.57 6.66
C GLY A 147 15.40 -9.49 5.47
N GLU A 148 16.36 -9.96 4.69
CA GLU A 148 16.15 -11.00 3.67
C GLU A 148 15.97 -12.37 4.35
N ILE A 149 14.95 -13.12 3.94
CA ILE A 149 14.72 -14.52 4.31
C ILE A 149 14.85 -15.33 3.02
N LYS A 150 15.75 -16.30 3.03
CA LYS A 150 15.95 -17.24 1.91
C LYS A 150 15.35 -18.58 2.31
N GLY A 151 14.55 -19.14 1.42
CA GLY A 151 13.97 -20.45 1.60
C GLY A 151 13.30 -20.93 0.32
N GLU A 152 12.83 -22.17 0.36
CA GLU A 152 12.17 -22.83 -0.75
C GLU A 152 11.01 -23.67 -0.20
N LEU A 153 9.85 -23.59 -0.86
CA LEU A 153 8.65 -24.33 -0.45
C LEU A 153 8.83 -25.86 -0.56
N GLY A 154 9.58 -26.32 -1.57
CA GLY A 154 9.92 -27.73 -1.78
C GLY A 154 8.75 -28.64 -2.18
N ARG A 155 7.59 -28.09 -2.58
CA ARG A 155 6.41 -28.86 -3.02
C ARG A 155 5.56 -28.10 -4.04
N ASP A 156 4.93 -28.85 -4.93
CA ASP A 156 3.99 -28.32 -5.94
C ASP A 156 2.52 -28.45 -5.56
N ALA A 157 2.20 -29.24 -4.54
CA ALA A 157 0.86 -29.41 -4.02
C ALA A 157 0.90 -29.96 -2.59
N VAL A 158 -0.15 -29.68 -1.81
CA VAL A 158 -0.44 -30.39 -0.56
C VAL A 158 -1.42 -31.52 -0.86
N PRO A 159 -1.14 -32.77 -0.46
CA PRO A 159 -2.03 -33.90 -0.74
C PRO A 159 -3.47 -33.67 -0.22
N GLY A 160 -4.45 -33.91 -1.10
CA GLY A 160 -5.86 -33.74 -0.80
C GLY A 160 -6.38 -32.30 -0.86
N MET A 161 -5.53 -31.33 -1.23
CA MET A 161 -5.94 -29.95 -1.45
C MET A 161 -6.17 -29.67 -2.93
N ALA A 162 -7.20 -28.88 -3.22
CA ALA A 162 -7.61 -28.47 -4.55
C ALA A 162 -8.12 -27.01 -4.50
N ASN A 163 -8.29 -26.39 -5.67
CA ASN A 163 -9.01 -25.13 -5.74
C ASN A 163 -10.51 -25.38 -5.52
N THR A 164 -11.09 -24.78 -4.48
CA THR A 164 -12.52 -24.88 -4.12
C THR A 164 -13.30 -23.60 -4.39
N ALA A 165 -12.69 -22.64 -5.09
CA ALA A 165 -13.38 -21.45 -5.59
C ALA A 165 -14.56 -21.84 -6.50
N PRO A 166 -15.59 -20.97 -6.62
CA PRO A 166 -16.74 -21.21 -7.50
C PRO A 166 -16.33 -21.61 -8.92
N ASP A 167 -17.06 -22.56 -9.50
CA ASP A 167 -16.73 -23.11 -10.81
C ASP A 167 -16.91 -22.07 -11.92
N MET A 168 -15.91 -21.98 -12.78
CA MET A 168 -15.84 -21.06 -13.92
C MET A 168 -14.76 -21.56 -14.89
N PRO A 169 -14.85 -21.22 -16.19
CA PRO A 169 -13.83 -21.61 -17.15
C PRO A 169 -12.42 -21.22 -16.66
N GLU A 170 -11.46 -22.15 -16.75
CA GLU A 170 -10.08 -21.96 -16.25
C GLU A 170 -9.43 -20.68 -16.79
N GLY A 171 -9.70 -20.39 -18.06
CA GLY A 171 -9.16 -19.23 -18.78
C GLY A 171 -9.92 -17.92 -18.60
N ASP A 172 -10.96 -17.88 -17.78
CA ASP A 172 -11.74 -16.68 -17.47
C ASP A 172 -11.30 -16.01 -16.15
N TRP A 173 -11.72 -14.76 -15.98
CA TRP A 173 -11.55 -13.90 -14.82
C TRP A 173 -12.84 -13.09 -14.62
N GLN A 174 -13.76 -13.61 -13.79
CA GLN A 174 -15.16 -13.14 -13.73
C GLN A 174 -15.42 -12.11 -12.62
N SER A 175 -14.54 -12.02 -11.64
CA SER A 175 -14.60 -11.07 -10.53
C SER A 175 -13.25 -10.40 -10.32
N TYR A 176 -13.18 -9.33 -9.52
CA TYR A 176 -11.92 -8.64 -9.24
C TYR A 176 -10.78 -9.60 -8.85
N GLY A 177 -11.02 -10.49 -7.88
CA GLY A 177 -10.06 -11.50 -7.46
C GLY A 177 -10.13 -12.82 -8.24
N ARG A 178 -10.50 -12.77 -9.53
CA ARG A 178 -10.88 -13.88 -10.43
C ARG A 178 -12.25 -14.48 -10.12
N SER A 179 -12.48 -14.86 -8.87
CA SER A 179 -13.70 -15.50 -8.38
C SER A 179 -14.32 -14.70 -7.22
N GLY A 180 -15.53 -15.08 -6.78
CA GLY A 180 -16.15 -14.55 -5.57
C GLY A 180 -15.34 -14.76 -4.29
N TYR A 181 -14.43 -15.73 -4.27
CA TYR A 181 -13.56 -16.01 -3.12
C TYR A 181 -12.40 -15.03 -2.97
N GLY A 182 -12.09 -14.23 -3.99
CA GLY A 182 -10.98 -13.28 -3.90
C GLY A 182 -9.60 -13.96 -3.78
N ASP A 183 -9.44 -15.16 -4.32
CA ASP A 183 -8.22 -15.97 -4.23
C ASP A 183 -7.08 -15.45 -5.12
N ARG A 184 -7.42 -14.76 -6.23
CA ARG A 184 -6.45 -14.24 -7.21
C ARG A 184 -5.50 -15.34 -7.70
N TYR A 185 -6.06 -16.55 -7.85
CA TYR A 185 -5.36 -17.74 -8.30
C TYR A 185 -5.87 -18.17 -9.67
N SER A 186 -4.98 -18.30 -10.65
CA SER A 186 -5.33 -18.84 -11.96
C SER A 186 -4.94 -20.32 -12.08
N PRO A 187 -5.85 -21.22 -12.50
CA PRO A 187 -5.50 -22.61 -12.80
C PRO A 187 -4.65 -22.76 -14.07
N LEU A 188 -4.44 -21.68 -14.83
CA LEU A 188 -3.59 -21.70 -16.03
C LEU A 188 -2.13 -21.98 -15.67
N LYS A 189 -1.47 -22.75 -16.52
CA LYS A 189 -0.13 -23.31 -16.27
C LYS A 189 0.79 -23.33 -17.50
N GLN A 190 0.50 -22.51 -18.51
CA GLN A 190 1.39 -22.42 -19.69
C GLN A 190 2.65 -21.63 -19.34
N ILE A 191 2.52 -20.57 -18.53
CA ILE A 191 3.65 -19.81 -18.01
C ILE A 191 4.16 -20.48 -16.72
N THR A 192 5.43 -20.87 -16.71
CA THR A 192 6.10 -21.58 -15.62
C THR A 192 7.45 -20.94 -15.30
N PRO A 193 8.11 -21.27 -14.17
CA PRO A 193 9.46 -20.79 -13.87
C PRO A 193 10.48 -21.07 -14.98
N GLN A 194 10.29 -22.13 -15.76
CA GLN A 194 11.21 -22.53 -16.82
C GLN A 194 11.08 -21.66 -18.07
N ASN A 195 9.93 -21.03 -18.32
CA ASN A 195 9.69 -20.29 -19.57
C ASN A 195 9.26 -18.83 -19.40
N ALA A 196 8.97 -18.36 -18.17
CA ALA A 196 8.51 -16.99 -17.91
C ALA A 196 9.47 -15.91 -18.44
N HIS A 197 10.76 -16.21 -18.52
CA HIS A 197 11.78 -15.32 -19.10
C HIS A 197 11.55 -15.00 -20.59
N SER A 198 10.74 -15.79 -21.30
CA SER A 198 10.37 -15.60 -22.71
C SER A 198 9.08 -14.79 -22.92
N LEU A 199 8.54 -14.16 -21.88
CA LEU A 199 7.39 -13.26 -21.99
C LEU A 199 7.73 -12.03 -22.85
N VAL A 200 6.84 -11.72 -23.79
CA VAL A 200 6.92 -10.56 -24.68
C VAL A 200 5.59 -9.79 -24.68
N PRO A 201 5.61 -8.46 -24.95
CA PRO A 201 4.37 -7.71 -25.17
C PRO A 201 3.56 -8.35 -26.31
N ALA A 202 2.29 -8.65 -26.05
CA ALA A 202 1.37 -9.21 -27.02
C ALA A 202 0.60 -8.10 -27.75
N TRP A 203 0.06 -7.17 -26.97
CA TRP A 203 -0.62 -5.97 -27.46
C TRP A 203 -0.65 -4.90 -26.36
N THR A 204 -0.82 -3.66 -26.79
CA THR A 204 -0.99 -2.49 -25.92
C THR A 204 -2.10 -1.63 -26.50
N MET A 205 -2.97 -1.11 -25.63
CA MET A 205 -3.98 -0.12 -25.99
C MET A 205 -3.95 1.05 -25.00
N ARG A 206 -4.45 2.21 -25.45
CA ARG A 206 -4.58 3.42 -24.63
C ARG A 206 -6.05 3.75 -24.44
N THR A 207 -6.49 3.92 -23.20
CA THR A 207 -7.93 4.12 -22.90
C THR A 207 -8.41 5.47 -23.40
N GLY A 208 -7.49 6.43 -23.61
CA GLY A 208 -7.80 7.82 -23.91
C GLY A 208 -8.24 8.60 -22.68
N ASP A 209 -8.32 7.95 -21.52
CA ASP A 209 -8.72 8.57 -20.25
C ASP A 209 -7.48 8.96 -19.43
N MET A 210 -7.04 10.20 -19.60
CA MET A 210 -5.91 10.79 -18.88
C MET A 210 -6.40 11.86 -17.91
N PRO A 211 -5.75 12.03 -16.73
CA PRO A 211 -6.07 13.12 -15.82
C PRO A 211 -5.96 14.49 -16.50
N GLY A 212 -7.02 15.29 -16.41
CA GLY A 212 -7.12 16.66 -16.88
C GLY A 212 -6.84 17.71 -15.80
N PRO A 213 -6.75 18.99 -16.18
CA PRO A 213 -6.46 20.09 -15.24
C PRO A 213 -7.58 20.39 -14.24
N ASN A 214 -8.75 19.76 -14.41
CA ASN A 214 -9.96 19.93 -13.60
C ASN A 214 -10.24 18.74 -12.68
N ASP A 215 -9.35 17.75 -12.69
CA ASP A 215 -9.45 16.53 -11.89
C ASP A 215 -8.70 16.72 -10.56
N PRO A 216 -9.00 15.90 -9.54
CA PRO A 216 -8.20 15.91 -8.32
C PRO A 216 -6.77 15.44 -8.63
N GLY A 217 -5.81 15.88 -7.81
CA GLY A 217 -4.42 15.42 -7.93
C GLY A 217 -4.29 13.89 -7.77
N GLU A 218 -5.22 13.30 -7.02
CA GLU A 218 -5.32 11.87 -6.76
C GLU A 218 -6.22 11.16 -7.78
N THR A 219 -5.73 11.04 -9.02
CA THR A 219 -6.34 10.15 -10.02
C THR A 219 -5.63 8.79 -10.00
N THR A 220 -6.35 7.70 -9.76
CA THR A 220 -5.77 6.36 -9.53
C THR A 220 -6.38 5.33 -10.48
N ALA A 221 -5.56 4.85 -11.42
CA ALA A 221 -5.96 3.86 -12.41
C ALA A 221 -5.72 2.43 -11.88
N GLU A 222 -6.62 1.98 -11.00
CA GLU A 222 -6.47 0.78 -10.18
C GLU A 222 -7.19 -0.46 -10.74
N ASN A 223 -7.66 -0.40 -11.99
CA ASN A 223 -8.55 -1.41 -12.54
C ASN A 223 -7.86 -2.76 -12.73
N THR A 224 -8.50 -3.81 -12.19
CA THR A 224 -8.28 -5.19 -12.63
C THR A 224 -9.35 -5.55 -13.65
N PRO A 225 -8.98 -5.76 -14.93
CA PRO A 225 -9.95 -6.08 -15.96
C PRO A 225 -10.62 -7.43 -15.72
N LEU A 226 -11.87 -7.56 -16.16
CA LEU A 226 -12.54 -8.86 -16.23
C LEU A 226 -12.28 -9.49 -17.60
N LYS A 227 -12.08 -10.81 -17.66
CA LYS A 227 -12.11 -11.60 -18.90
C LYS A 227 -13.24 -12.61 -18.79
N VAL A 228 -14.35 -12.34 -19.45
CA VAL A 228 -15.55 -13.19 -19.42
C VAL A 228 -16.37 -12.96 -20.68
N ASN A 229 -17.18 -13.94 -21.08
CA ASN A 229 -18.03 -13.83 -22.27
C ASN A 229 -17.22 -13.50 -23.55
N GLY A 230 -15.98 -14.02 -23.64
CA GLY A 230 -15.10 -13.83 -24.79
C GLY A 230 -14.53 -12.41 -24.96
N MET A 231 -14.72 -11.52 -23.99
CA MET A 231 -14.27 -10.12 -24.01
C MET A 231 -13.48 -9.78 -22.76
N LEU A 232 -12.69 -8.71 -22.85
CA LEU A 232 -12.13 -8.01 -21.71
C LEU A 232 -12.97 -6.78 -21.38
N TYR A 233 -13.22 -6.51 -20.10
CA TYR A 233 -13.89 -5.29 -19.64
C TYR A 233 -12.98 -4.49 -18.72
N VAL A 234 -12.73 -3.26 -19.12
CA VAL A 234 -11.85 -2.30 -18.42
C VAL A 234 -12.70 -1.13 -17.96
N CYS A 235 -12.40 -0.61 -16.77
CA CYS A 235 -12.94 0.68 -16.32
C CYS A 235 -11.84 1.72 -16.10
N THR A 236 -12.20 3.00 -16.16
CA THR A 236 -11.24 4.11 -16.08
C THR A 236 -11.58 5.07 -14.92
N PRO A 237 -10.65 5.96 -14.49
CA PRO A 237 -10.90 6.94 -13.43
C PRO A 237 -12.14 7.82 -13.62
N HIS A 238 -12.48 8.19 -14.87
CA HIS A 238 -13.73 8.90 -15.19
C HIS A 238 -14.97 7.99 -15.30
N SER A 239 -14.88 6.77 -14.75
CA SER A 239 -15.95 5.76 -14.76
C SER A 239 -16.38 5.30 -16.17
N GLN A 240 -15.52 5.42 -17.19
CA GLN A 240 -15.83 4.84 -18.50
C GLN A 240 -15.66 3.32 -18.46
N VAL A 241 -16.41 2.58 -19.29
CA VAL A 241 -16.23 1.15 -19.49
C VAL A 241 -15.88 0.89 -20.95
N ILE A 242 -14.85 0.06 -21.17
CA ILE A 242 -14.36 -0.29 -22.49
C ILE A 242 -14.33 -1.81 -22.60
N ALA A 243 -15.01 -2.37 -23.60
CA ALA A 243 -14.87 -3.76 -23.95
C ALA A 243 -13.80 -3.93 -25.03
N LEU A 244 -12.92 -4.91 -24.84
CA LEU A 244 -11.81 -5.19 -25.74
C LEU A 244 -11.83 -6.64 -26.20
N ASP A 245 -11.32 -6.87 -27.40
CA ASP A 245 -10.96 -8.20 -27.87
C ASP A 245 -9.73 -8.71 -27.08
N PRO A 246 -9.81 -9.89 -26.44
CA PRO A 246 -8.74 -10.38 -25.55
C PRO A 246 -7.43 -10.72 -26.29
N ASP A 247 -7.49 -11.03 -27.58
CA ASP A 247 -6.32 -11.52 -28.31
C ASP A 247 -5.53 -10.37 -28.93
N SER A 248 -6.19 -9.24 -29.21
CA SER A 248 -5.62 -8.09 -29.94
C SER A 248 -5.67 -6.75 -29.19
N GLY A 249 -6.45 -6.64 -28.11
CA GLY A 249 -6.66 -5.38 -27.38
C GLY A 249 -7.48 -4.33 -28.14
N LYS A 250 -8.12 -4.70 -29.25
CA LYS A 250 -8.97 -3.79 -30.04
C LYS A 250 -10.26 -3.50 -29.29
N GLU A 251 -10.64 -2.23 -29.25
CA GLU A 251 -11.92 -1.79 -28.71
C GLU A 251 -13.08 -2.38 -29.53
N ILE A 252 -14.03 -2.97 -28.81
CA ILE A 252 -15.29 -3.52 -29.35
C ILE A 252 -16.40 -2.48 -29.17
N TRP A 253 -16.56 -2.01 -27.94
CA TRP A 253 -17.48 -0.93 -27.59
C TRP A 253 -16.96 -0.15 -26.39
N ARG A 254 -17.48 1.07 -26.23
CA ARG A 254 -17.21 1.95 -25.08
C ARG A 254 -18.49 2.60 -24.59
N TYR A 255 -18.59 2.69 -23.28
CA TYR A 255 -19.62 3.46 -22.59
C TYR A 255 -18.96 4.56 -21.75
N ASP A 256 -19.41 5.79 -21.95
CA ASP A 256 -19.02 6.95 -21.14
C ASP A 256 -20.26 7.44 -20.39
N PRO A 257 -20.30 7.31 -19.04
CA PRO A 257 -21.46 7.67 -18.24
C PRO A 257 -21.71 9.18 -18.14
N LYS A 258 -20.80 10.03 -18.65
CA LYS A 258 -20.85 11.49 -18.56
C LYS A 258 -21.07 11.95 -17.12
N ILE A 259 -20.15 11.56 -16.23
CA ILE A 259 -20.27 11.82 -14.79
C ILE A 259 -20.51 13.30 -14.48
N SER A 260 -21.44 13.55 -13.56
CA SER A 260 -21.77 14.90 -13.07
C SER A 260 -20.77 15.37 -12.02
N THR A 261 -20.46 16.67 -12.02
CA THR A 261 -19.71 17.32 -10.92
C THR A 261 -20.57 17.57 -9.69
N GLN A 262 -21.78 17.01 -9.59
CA GLN A 262 -22.68 17.19 -8.44
C GLN A 262 -22.87 18.68 -8.06
N ASN A 263 -22.99 19.54 -9.08
CA ASN A 263 -23.09 21.01 -8.98
C ASN A 263 -21.82 21.75 -8.51
N ALA A 264 -20.69 21.08 -8.36
CA ALA A 264 -19.39 21.74 -8.19
C ALA A 264 -18.88 22.32 -9.52
N ALA A 265 -17.92 23.25 -9.43
CA ALA A 265 -17.29 23.85 -10.61
C ALA A 265 -16.46 22.84 -11.43
N ASN A 266 -15.88 21.84 -10.76
CA ASN A 266 -15.06 20.76 -11.34
C ASN A 266 -14.79 19.67 -10.27
N PHE A 267 -14.01 18.64 -10.62
CA PHE A 267 -13.70 17.49 -9.77
C PHE A 267 -12.52 17.72 -8.80
N LYS A 268 -11.86 18.89 -8.78
CA LYS A 268 -10.66 19.12 -7.94
C LYS A 268 -10.88 18.89 -6.44
N GLY A 269 -12.14 18.98 -5.97
CA GLY A 269 -12.50 18.75 -4.58
C GLY A 269 -12.70 17.28 -4.20
N TRP A 270 -12.67 16.35 -5.15
CA TRP A 270 -12.84 14.91 -4.89
C TRP A 270 -11.60 14.39 -4.18
N ALA A 271 -11.81 13.47 -3.24
CA ALA A 271 -10.71 12.78 -2.59
C ALA A 271 -9.87 12.00 -3.60
N HIS A 272 -10.56 11.24 -4.46
CA HIS A 272 -9.96 10.45 -5.53
C HIS A 272 -10.81 10.43 -6.79
N MET A 273 -10.19 10.11 -7.92
CA MET A 273 -10.89 9.53 -9.06
C MET A 273 -10.31 8.15 -9.33
N THR A 274 -11.06 7.12 -8.95
CA THR A 274 -10.59 5.74 -8.88
C THR A 274 -11.58 4.81 -9.56
N CYS A 275 -11.08 3.82 -10.29
CA CYS A 275 -11.86 2.64 -10.62
C CYS A 275 -11.04 1.36 -10.43
N ARG A 276 -11.51 0.46 -9.57
CA ARG A 276 -10.88 -0.86 -9.35
C ARG A 276 -11.45 -1.97 -10.22
N GLY A 277 -12.68 -1.82 -10.71
CA GLY A 277 -13.35 -2.88 -11.46
C GLY A 277 -14.80 -2.57 -11.81
N VAL A 278 -15.35 -3.42 -12.67
CA VAL A 278 -16.80 -3.64 -12.82
C VAL A 278 -17.13 -5.06 -12.35
N SER A 279 -18.41 -5.37 -12.19
CA SER A 279 -18.87 -6.72 -11.86
C SER A 279 -19.74 -7.30 -12.97
N TYR A 280 -19.72 -8.62 -13.14
CA TYR A 280 -20.42 -9.31 -14.23
C TYR A 280 -21.52 -10.24 -13.70
N HIS A 281 -22.65 -10.29 -14.41
CA HIS A 281 -23.75 -11.23 -14.18
C HIS A 281 -24.19 -11.86 -15.51
N ASP A 282 -24.45 -13.16 -15.50
CA ASP A 282 -25.05 -13.89 -16.64
C ASP A 282 -26.23 -14.72 -16.17
N GLU A 283 -27.42 -14.31 -16.56
CA GLU A 283 -28.68 -14.98 -16.24
C GLU A 283 -28.66 -16.46 -16.68
N ASN A 284 -28.12 -16.72 -17.86
CA ASN A 284 -28.12 -18.06 -18.45
C ASN A 284 -27.12 -18.98 -17.76
N ALA A 285 -26.00 -18.45 -17.27
CA ALA A 285 -25.03 -19.22 -16.51
C ALA A 285 -25.65 -19.72 -15.19
N TYR A 286 -26.34 -18.84 -14.46
CA TYR A 286 -27.06 -19.22 -13.25
C TYR A 286 -28.23 -20.19 -13.52
N ALA A 287 -28.96 -20.03 -14.62
CA ALA A 287 -30.03 -20.95 -15.00
C ALA A 287 -29.51 -22.37 -15.33
N LYS A 288 -28.38 -22.48 -16.03
CA LYS A 288 -27.72 -23.77 -16.33
C LYS A 288 -27.22 -24.47 -15.07
N ALA A 289 -26.58 -23.74 -14.16
CA ALA A 289 -26.14 -24.29 -12.88
C ALA A 289 -27.33 -24.88 -12.08
N SER A 290 -28.50 -24.24 -12.13
CA SER A 290 -29.70 -24.72 -11.42
C SER A 290 -30.35 -25.97 -12.05
N THR A 291 -30.21 -26.17 -13.36
CA THR A 291 -30.78 -27.33 -14.07
C THR A 291 -29.89 -28.57 -13.98
N GLU A 292 -28.57 -28.40 -13.85
CA GLU A 292 -27.67 -29.52 -13.50
C GLU A 292 -27.84 -30.01 -12.05
N GLN A 293 -28.40 -29.18 -11.17
CA GLN A 293 -28.75 -29.54 -9.78
C GLN A 293 -30.22 -29.97 -9.60
N SER A 294 -31.05 -29.93 -10.64
CA SER A 294 -32.47 -30.34 -10.57
C SER A 294 -32.94 -30.89 -11.91
N ALA A 295 -33.17 -32.20 -11.99
CA ALA A 295 -33.68 -32.91 -13.16
C ALA A 295 -35.18 -32.67 -13.39
N VAL A 296 -35.59 -31.44 -13.68
CA VAL A 296 -36.95 -31.11 -14.14
C VAL A 296 -36.87 -30.10 -15.29
N GLU A 297 -37.63 -30.36 -16.36
CA GLU A 297 -37.70 -29.57 -17.60
C GLU A 297 -37.96 -28.07 -17.35
N PRO A 298 -37.34 -27.17 -18.12
CA PRO A 298 -37.53 -25.74 -17.94
C PRO A 298 -38.90 -25.31 -18.49
N ALA A 299 -39.70 -24.69 -17.63
CA ALA A 299 -40.87 -23.91 -18.04
C ALA A 299 -40.43 -22.69 -18.87
N ALA A 300 -41.19 -22.43 -19.93
CA ALA A 300 -40.87 -21.47 -20.98
C ALA A 300 -40.50 -20.06 -20.48
N ALA A 301 -39.39 -19.54 -21.00
CA ALA A 301 -38.94 -18.17 -20.84
C ALA A 301 -39.96 -17.19 -21.44
N THR A 302 -40.52 -16.33 -20.59
CA THR A 302 -41.27 -15.15 -21.01
C THR A 302 -40.74 -13.90 -20.31
N SER A 303 -39.69 -13.32 -20.87
CA SER A 303 -39.57 -11.87 -21.08
C SER A 303 -38.42 -11.60 -22.04
N SER A 304 -38.64 -10.69 -22.98
CA SER A 304 -37.65 -10.15 -23.90
C SER A 304 -36.62 -9.29 -23.13
N ASN A 305 -35.76 -9.92 -22.32
CA ASN A 305 -34.71 -9.26 -21.55
C ASN A 305 -33.72 -8.58 -22.49
N SER A 306 -33.69 -7.25 -22.51
CA SER A 306 -32.70 -6.46 -23.27
C SER A 306 -31.27 -6.61 -22.73
N CYS A 307 -31.07 -7.27 -21.58
CA CYS A 307 -29.78 -7.49 -20.93
C CYS A 307 -29.65 -8.88 -20.28
N PRO A 308 -29.44 -9.97 -21.05
CA PRO A 308 -29.20 -11.29 -20.47
C PRO A 308 -27.87 -11.39 -19.70
N ARG A 309 -26.90 -10.54 -20.06
CA ARG A 309 -25.60 -10.39 -19.41
C ARG A 309 -25.40 -8.95 -19.02
N ARG A 310 -25.06 -8.71 -17.76
CA ARG A 310 -24.96 -7.37 -17.19
C ARG A 310 -23.53 -7.11 -16.70
N LEU A 311 -23.08 -5.88 -16.91
CA LEU A 311 -21.97 -5.28 -16.19
C LEU A 311 -22.53 -4.23 -15.24
N PHE A 312 -22.07 -4.25 -14.01
CA PHE A 312 -22.41 -3.26 -13.00
C PHE A 312 -21.25 -2.30 -12.80
N LEU A 313 -21.52 -1.02 -13.05
CA LEU A 313 -20.58 0.08 -13.01
C LEU A 313 -20.95 1.04 -11.88
N PRO A 314 -20.20 1.06 -10.77
CA PRO A 314 -20.23 2.18 -9.84
C PRO A 314 -19.56 3.41 -10.47
N THR A 315 -20.11 4.60 -10.23
CA THR A 315 -19.56 5.86 -10.76
C THR A 315 -19.16 6.84 -9.66
N ALA A 316 -18.18 7.71 -9.98
CA ALA A 316 -17.71 8.78 -9.11
C ALA A 316 -18.77 9.87 -8.80
N ASP A 317 -19.88 9.89 -9.55
CA ASP A 317 -21.03 10.77 -9.31
C ASP A 317 -22.17 10.09 -8.55
N THR A 318 -21.89 8.96 -7.89
CA THR A 318 -22.79 8.28 -6.95
C THR A 318 -23.97 7.56 -7.63
N ARG A 319 -23.70 6.86 -8.73
CA ARG A 319 -24.66 5.97 -9.40
C ARG A 319 -24.15 4.54 -9.46
N LEU A 320 -25.08 3.59 -9.54
CA LEU A 320 -24.83 2.23 -9.99
C LEU A 320 -25.53 2.03 -11.34
N ILE A 321 -24.76 1.83 -12.41
CA ILE A 321 -25.27 1.67 -13.78
C ILE A 321 -25.19 0.21 -14.20
N ALA A 322 -26.24 -0.31 -14.83
CA ALA A 322 -26.23 -1.62 -15.47
C ALA A 322 -26.07 -1.48 -16.98
N LEU A 323 -25.07 -2.16 -17.54
CA LEU A 323 -24.78 -2.20 -18.98
C LEU A 323 -24.94 -3.62 -19.52
N ASN A 324 -25.48 -3.74 -20.72
CA ASN A 324 -25.46 -4.98 -21.48
C ASN A 324 -24.01 -5.34 -21.83
N ALA A 325 -23.51 -6.46 -21.32
CA ALA A 325 -22.10 -6.84 -21.50
C ALA A 325 -21.72 -7.05 -22.98
N ASP A 326 -22.66 -7.51 -23.81
CA ASP A 326 -22.41 -7.79 -25.24
C ASP A 326 -22.34 -6.52 -26.09
N THR A 327 -23.04 -5.44 -25.72
CA THR A 327 -23.27 -4.27 -26.58
C THR A 327 -22.84 -2.93 -25.99
N GLY A 328 -22.59 -2.86 -24.68
CA GLY A 328 -22.28 -1.62 -23.97
C GLY A 328 -23.48 -0.68 -23.78
N LYS A 329 -24.68 -1.07 -24.23
CA LYS A 329 -25.90 -0.29 -24.05
C LYS A 329 -26.41 -0.40 -22.62
N VAL A 330 -27.04 0.65 -22.13
CA VAL A 330 -27.67 0.67 -20.81
C VAL A 330 -28.82 -0.34 -20.75
N CYS A 331 -28.96 -1.02 -19.61
CA CYS A 331 -30.07 -1.91 -19.32
C CYS A 331 -31.26 -1.10 -18.80
N GLU A 332 -32.08 -0.58 -19.71
CA GLU A 332 -33.20 0.33 -19.40
C GLU A 332 -34.19 -0.21 -18.34
N ASP A 333 -34.22 -1.52 -18.12
CA ASP A 333 -35.05 -2.21 -17.12
C ASP A 333 -34.49 -2.21 -15.69
N PHE A 334 -33.27 -1.69 -15.49
CA PHE A 334 -32.61 -1.64 -14.19
C PHE A 334 -32.73 -0.27 -13.53
N GLY A 335 -33.28 -0.19 -12.33
CA GLY A 335 -33.45 1.06 -11.59
C GLY A 335 -34.29 2.07 -12.36
N ASP A 336 -33.83 3.32 -12.41
CA ASP A 336 -34.38 4.37 -13.25
C ASP A 336 -33.57 4.47 -14.55
N HIS A 337 -34.15 3.95 -15.65
CA HIS A 337 -33.57 3.95 -17.00
C HIS A 337 -32.11 3.45 -17.03
N GLY A 338 -31.86 2.34 -16.34
CA GLY A 338 -30.58 1.65 -16.24
C GLY A 338 -29.62 2.12 -15.17
N SER A 339 -30.06 2.98 -14.26
CA SER A 339 -29.24 3.45 -13.14
C SER A 339 -29.99 3.49 -11.81
N VAL A 340 -29.27 3.20 -10.73
CA VAL A 340 -29.71 3.43 -9.35
C VAL A 340 -28.98 4.64 -8.79
N ASP A 341 -29.73 5.59 -8.23
CA ASP A 341 -29.18 6.74 -7.51
C ASP A 341 -28.77 6.32 -6.09
N LEU A 342 -27.45 6.26 -5.86
CA LEU A 342 -26.91 5.83 -4.57
C LEU A 342 -27.01 6.93 -3.51
N ARG A 343 -27.51 8.12 -3.81
CA ARG A 343 -27.72 9.22 -2.84
C ARG A 343 -28.99 9.06 -2.00
N HIS A 344 -29.89 8.15 -2.39
CA HIS A 344 -31.16 7.94 -1.70
C HIS A 344 -30.93 7.63 -0.21
N ASN A 345 -31.58 8.43 0.66
CA ASN A 345 -31.47 8.42 2.13
C ASN A 345 -30.06 8.60 2.74
N ILE A 346 -29.03 9.01 1.97
CA ILE A 346 -27.67 9.23 2.51
C ILE A 346 -27.55 10.54 3.33
N GLY A 347 -28.46 11.49 3.09
CA GLY A 347 -28.38 12.84 3.64
C GLY A 347 -27.48 13.75 2.80
N SER A 348 -27.18 14.95 3.31
CA SER A 348 -26.34 15.92 2.61
C SER A 348 -24.86 15.58 2.70
N PHE A 349 -24.11 15.87 1.65
CA PHE A 349 -22.65 15.80 1.64
C PHE A 349 -22.07 16.75 0.60
N ALA A 350 -20.79 17.10 0.77
CA ALA A 350 -20.08 17.91 -0.22
C ALA A 350 -19.87 17.11 -1.51
N PRO A 351 -19.88 17.73 -2.70
CA PRO A 351 -19.58 17.05 -3.95
C PRO A 351 -18.30 16.22 -3.87
N GLY A 352 -18.37 14.93 -4.22
CA GLY A 352 -17.26 13.98 -4.06
C GLY A 352 -17.01 13.47 -2.65
N GLY A 353 -17.94 13.68 -1.72
CA GLY A 353 -17.87 13.19 -0.34
C GLY A 353 -18.34 11.74 -0.14
N TYR A 354 -19.06 11.17 -1.12
CA TYR A 354 -19.54 9.78 -1.09
C TYR A 354 -19.74 9.20 -2.48
N TYR A 355 -19.08 8.09 -2.77
CA TYR A 355 -19.20 7.33 -4.03
C TYR A 355 -18.54 5.95 -3.85
N SER A 356 -18.73 5.02 -4.78
CA SER A 356 -18.00 3.74 -4.74
C SER A 356 -16.77 3.78 -5.64
N THR A 357 -15.62 3.40 -5.09
CA THR A 357 -14.34 3.24 -5.82
C THR A 357 -14.10 1.80 -6.28
N SER A 358 -14.85 0.85 -5.71
CA SER A 358 -14.68 -0.59 -5.88
C SER A 358 -15.90 -1.25 -6.55
N PRO A 359 -15.71 -2.34 -7.30
CA PRO A 359 -16.81 -3.08 -7.92
C PRO A 359 -17.77 -3.67 -6.87
N PRO A 360 -19.09 -3.71 -7.13
CA PRO A 360 -20.06 -4.33 -6.23
C PRO A 360 -19.89 -5.86 -6.18
N ALA A 361 -20.34 -6.49 -5.10
CA ALA A 361 -20.53 -7.93 -5.10
C ALA A 361 -21.73 -8.28 -6.00
N VAL A 362 -21.65 -9.37 -6.77
CA VAL A 362 -22.75 -9.87 -7.58
C VAL A 362 -22.96 -11.34 -7.25
N THR A 363 -24.20 -11.70 -7.00
CA THR A 363 -24.66 -13.06 -6.73
C THR A 363 -25.69 -13.48 -7.78
N LYS A 364 -26.29 -14.65 -7.64
CA LYS A 364 -27.41 -15.09 -8.48
C LYS A 364 -28.51 -14.02 -8.65
N ASP A 365 -28.92 -13.40 -7.55
CA ASP A 365 -30.12 -12.55 -7.52
C ASP A 365 -29.87 -11.11 -7.06
N LEU A 366 -28.71 -10.82 -6.48
CA LEU A 366 -28.41 -9.51 -5.90
C LEU A 366 -27.12 -8.91 -6.44
N VAL A 367 -27.13 -7.59 -6.61
CA VAL A 367 -25.94 -6.74 -6.70
C VAL A 367 -25.83 -5.92 -5.41
N VAL A 368 -24.71 -6.06 -4.70
CA VAL A 368 -24.47 -5.49 -3.36
C VAL A 368 -23.33 -4.51 -3.40
N ILE A 369 -23.55 -3.30 -2.88
CA ILE A 369 -22.61 -2.19 -2.99
C ILE A 369 -22.42 -1.47 -1.66
N GLY A 370 -21.15 -1.19 -1.35
CA GLY A 370 -20.72 -0.25 -0.30
C GLY A 370 -20.26 1.07 -0.93
N GLY A 371 -19.65 1.94 -0.13
CA GLY A 371 -19.16 3.23 -0.61
C GLY A 371 -17.94 3.70 0.16
N HIS A 372 -17.09 4.45 -0.53
CA HIS A 372 -16.12 5.34 0.07
C HIS A 372 -16.85 6.58 0.62
N VAL A 373 -16.40 7.00 1.80
CA VAL A 373 -16.77 8.26 2.46
C VAL A 373 -15.45 8.98 2.68
N THR A 374 -15.37 10.27 2.35
CA THR A 374 -14.11 11.01 2.45
C THR A 374 -13.68 11.18 3.90
N ASP A 375 -12.49 10.67 4.24
CA ASP A 375 -12.05 10.62 5.63
C ASP A 375 -11.73 12.00 6.18
N ASN A 376 -11.86 12.15 7.51
CA ASN A 376 -11.33 13.29 8.29
C ASN A 376 -11.82 14.69 7.84
N VAL A 377 -13.00 14.77 7.22
CA VAL A 377 -13.65 16.04 6.87
C VAL A 377 -14.42 16.59 8.07
N SER A 378 -15.31 15.78 8.64
CA SER A 378 -16.15 16.14 9.79
C SER A 378 -16.64 14.93 10.57
N THR A 379 -17.39 15.18 11.64
CA THR A 379 -18.14 14.19 12.42
C THR A 379 -19.58 13.99 11.89
N ASP A 380 -19.96 14.71 10.82
CA ASP A 380 -21.26 14.64 10.17
C ASP A 380 -21.06 14.23 8.71
N GLU A 381 -20.65 12.99 8.49
CA GLU A 381 -20.40 12.41 7.16
C GLU A 381 -21.52 11.44 6.73
N PRO A 382 -21.63 11.15 5.42
CA PRO A 382 -22.47 10.06 4.91
C PRO A 382 -22.34 8.74 5.67
N SER A 383 -23.44 8.00 5.71
CA SER A 383 -23.46 6.63 6.22
C SER A 383 -22.60 5.71 5.34
N GLY A 384 -21.90 4.78 5.98
CA GLY A 384 -21.20 3.66 5.36
C GLY A 384 -22.10 2.53 4.85
N VAL A 385 -23.42 2.74 4.80
CA VAL A 385 -24.44 1.74 4.49
C VAL A 385 -24.11 0.85 3.28
N ILE A 386 -24.38 -0.44 3.46
CA ILE A 386 -24.30 -1.48 2.44
C ILE A 386 -25.70 -1.75 1.91
N ARG A 387 -25.86 -1.79 0.59
CA ARG A 387 -27.18 -1.94 -0.04
C ARG A 387 -27.17 -3.04 -1.07
N ALA A 388 -28.20 -3.88 -1.02
CA ALA A 388 -28.42 -4.94 -1.99
C ALA A 388 -29.64 -4.62 -2.86
N TYR A 389 -29.42 -4.64 -4.16
CA TYR A 389 -30.46 -4.45 -5.16
C TYR A 389 -30.69 -5.75 -5.90
N ASP A 390 -31.92 -5.99 -6.33
CA ASP A 390 -32.23 -7.06 -7.26
C ASP A 390 -31.41 -6.85 -8.55
N VAL A 391 -30.68 -7.89 -8.96
CA VAL A 391 -29.68 -7.82 -10.03
C VAL A 391 -30.30 -7.53 -11.40
N ARG A 392 -31.61 -7.72 -11.56
CA ARG A 392 -32.32 -7.53 -12.84
C ARG A 392 -32.98 -6.18 -12.91
N THR A 393 -33.65 -5.80 -11.82
CA THR A 393 -34.55 -4.64 -11.76
C THR A 393 -33.96 -3.44 -11.04
N GLY A 394 -32.87 -3.59 -10.29
CA GLY A 394 -32.28 -2.51 -9.49
C GLY A 394 -33.13 -2.07 -8.30
N LYS A 395 -34.17 -2.84 -7.94
CA LYS A 395 -34.99 -2.56 -6.76
C LYS A 395 -34.22 -2.89 -5.48
N LEU A 396 -34.21 -1.97 -4.51
CA LEU A 396 -33.61 -2.21 -3.20
C LEU A 396 -34.33 -3.36 -2.47
N VAL A 397 -33.56 -4.37 -2.04
CA VAL A 397 -34.05 -5.58 -1.35
C VAL A 397 -33.80 -5.48 0.15
N TRP A 398 -32.57 -5.14 0.54
CA TRP A 398 -32.18 -4.90 1.91
C TRP A 398 -31.05 -3.86 1.99
N ASN A 399 -30.91 -3.26 3.16
CA ASN A 399 -29.77 -2.41 3.53
C ASN A 399 -29.14 -2.95 4.82
N TRP A 400 -27.87 -2.67 5.06
CA TRP A 400 -27.23 -2.87 6.36
C TRP A 400 -26.40 -1.62 6.68
N ASP A 401 -26.76 -0.95 7.76
CA ASP A 401 -26.04 0.20 8.29
C ASP A 401 -25.39 -0.21 9.60
N SER A 402 -24.07 -0.04 9.70
CA SER A 402 -23.31 -0.39 10.90
C SER A 402 -23.76 0.41 12.12
N GLY A 403 -24.38 1.58 11.94
CA GLY A 403 -24.99 2.36 13.03
C GLY A 403 -26.43 1.97 13.39
N ASN A 404 -27.03 1.01 12.69
CA ASN A 404 -28.32 0.39 13.02
C ASN A 404 -28.37 -1.05 12.47
N PRO A 405 -27.52 -1.95 13.01
CA PRO A 405 -27.14 -3.20 12.36
C PRO A 405 -28.24 -4.26 12.30
N ASP A 406 -29.26 -4.15 13.15
CA ASP A 406 -30.33 -5.16 13.31
C ASP A 406 -31.51 -4.97 12.35
N ASP A 407 -31.74 -3.73 11.87
CA ASP A 407 -32.82 -3.41 10.95
C ASP A 407 -32.31 -3.37 9.51
N THR A 408 -32.51 -4.47 8.79
CA THR A 408 -32.07 -4.60 7.41
C THR A 408 -33.15 -4.25 6.38
N THR A 409 -34.30 -3.76 6.84
CA THR A 409 -35.40 -3.40 5.95
C THR A 409 -35.13 -2.08 5.25
N PRO A 410 -35.47 -1.94 3.95
CA PRO A 410 -35.34 -0.67 3.25
C PRO A 410 -36.08 0.46 3.98
N ILE A 411 -35.38 1.53 4.29
CA ILE A 411 -35.95 2.70 4.96
C ILE A 411 -36.80 3.56 4.00
N ALA A 412 -37.78 4.28 4.56
CA ALA A 412 -38.74 5.06 3.77
C ALA A 412 -38.14 6.37 3.24
N GLU A 413 -38.73 6.93 2.19
CA GLU A 413 -38.38 8.26 1.69
C GLU A 413 -38.48 9.32 2.81
N GLY A 414 -37.49 10.21 2.88
CA GLY A 414 -37.40 11.23 3.93
C GLY A 414 -36.72 10.78 5.23
N GLN A 415 -36.48 9.47 5.42
CA GLN A 415 -35.58 8.99 6.46
C GLN A 415 -34.11 9.13 6.01
N THR A 416 -33.16 9.02 6.93
CA THR A 416 -31.72 9.08 6.61
C THR A 416 -31.02 7.96 7.36
N TYR A 417 -30.07 7.31 6.68
CA TYR A 417 -29.16 6.34 7.30
C TYR A 417 -28.35 7.00 8.43
N THR A 418 -27.81 6.21 9.35
CA THR A 418 -27.01 6.69 10.46
C THR A 418 -25.78 7.44 9.92
N ARG A 419 -25.73 8.74 10.22
CA ARG A 419 -24.61 9.60 9.82
C ARG A 419 -23.31 9.08 10.44
N ASN A 420 -22.23 9.20 9.69
CA ASN A 420 -20.88 8.91 10.14
C ASN A 420 -20.66 7.45 10.60
N SER A 421 -21.47 6.50 10.10
CA SER A 421 -21.27 5.09 10.38
C SER A 421 -20.10 4.52 9.56
N PRO A 422 -19.33 3.54 10.11
CA PRO A 422 -18.16 2.98 9.42
C PRO A 422 -18.46 2.49 8.01
N ASN A 423 -17.60 2.86 7.06
CA ASN A 423 -17.76 2.55 5.65
C ASN A 423 -17.13 1.21 5.23
N MET A 424 -17.43 0.79 4.00
CA MET A 424 -16.73 -0.27 3.29
C MET A 424 -16.43 0.24 1.88
N TRP A 425 -15.18 0.61 1.66
CA TRP A 425 -14.72 1.23 0.41
C TRP A 425 -14.00 0.23 -0.52
N SER A 426 -13.64 -0.95 0.00
CA SER A 426 -12.86 -1.97 -0.70
C SER A 426 -13.75 -3.02 -1.39
N MET A 427 -13.30 -4.28 -1.49
CA MET A 427 -13.95 -5.36 -2.25
C MET A 427 -14.49 -6.46 -1.34
N PHE A 428 -15.69 -6.93 -1.67
CA PHE A 428 -16.35 -8.04 -0.98
C PHE A 428 -15.68 -9.37 -1.30
N ALA A 429 -15.77 -10.32 -0.37
CA ALA A 429 -15.72 -11.75 -0.70
C ALA A 429 -17.10 -12.37 -0.57
N VAL A 430 -17.38 -13.39 -1.37
CA VAL A 430 -18.71 -14.00 -1.51
C VAL A 430 -18.58 -15.52 -1.50
N ASP A 431 -19.36 -16.16 -0.64
CA ASP A 431 -19.56 -17.62 -0.63
C ASP A 431 -21.06 -17.92 -0.73
N GLU A 432 -21.56 -18.08 -1.97
CA GLU A 432 -22.98 -18.37 -2.22
C GLU A 432 -23.41 -19.73 -1.68
N ASN A 433 -22.49 -20.68 -1.52
CA ASN A 433 -22.80 -22.00 -0.95
C ASN A 433 -23.12 -21.89 0.55
N LEU A 434 -22.43 -20.99 1.26
CA LEU A 434 -22.75 -20.67 2.65
C LEU A 434 -23.83 -19.59 2.80
N GLY A 435 -24.21 -18.92 1.71
CA GLY A 435 -25.13 -17.78 1.76
C GLY A 435 -24.51 -16.55 2.41
N MET A 436 -23.19 -16.33 2.27
CA MET A 436 -22.43 -15.33 3.03
C MET A 436 -21.74 -14.28 2.15
N LEU A 437 -21.80 -13.01 2.61
CA LEU A 437 -20.96 -11.90 2.16
C LEU A 437 -19.97 -11.55 3.27
N TYR A 438 -18.73 -11.24 2.91
CA TYR A 438 -17.70 -10.81 3.85
C TYR A 438 -17.22 -9.41 3.50
N LEU A 439 -17.33 -8.51 4.48
CA LEU A 439 -17.14 -7.08 4.32
C LEU A 439 -15.90 -6.66 5.11
N PRO A 440 -14.81 -6.26 4.44
CA PRO A 440 -13.68 -5.63 5.09
C PRO A 440 -14.05 -4.18 5.43
N MET A 441 -14.05 -3.83 6.72
CA MET A 441 -14.60 -2.57 7.22
C MET A 441 -13.51 -1.51 7.46
N GLY A 442 -13.84 -0.26 7.16
CA GLY A 442 -13.09 0.92 7.57
C GLY A 442 -13.52 1.42 8.95
N ASN A 443 -13.36 2.72 9.21
CA ASN A 443 -13.63 3.34 10.51
C ASN A 443 -14.77 4.36 10.46
N GLN A 444 -15.28 4.72 11.65
CA GLN A 444 -15.99 6.00 11.83
C GLN A 444 -14.98 7.14 11.91
N MET A 445 -15.26 8.18 11.11
CA MET A 445 -14.47 9.40 11.05
C MET A 445 -14.76 10.33 12.24
N PRO A 446 -13.80 11.19 12.65
CA PRO A 446 -12.40 11.21 12.25
C PRO A 446 -11.61 9.99 12.74
N ASP A 447 -10.63 9.55 11.95
CA ASP A 447 -9.86 8.35 12.25
C ASP A 447 -8.89 8.57 13.41
N GLN A 448 -8.42 9.80 13.64
CA GLN A 448 -7.43 10.14 14.68
C GLN A 448 -8.05 10.67 15.98
N TYR A 449 -9.38 10.65 16.09
CA TYR A 449 -10.10 11.00 17.32
C TYR A 449 -11.40 10.20 17.40
N GLY A 450 -11.52 9.31 18.39
CA GLY A 450 -12.65 8.39 18.55
C GLY A 450 -13.59 8.72 19.71
N GLY A 451 -13.44 9.88 20.36
CA GLY A 451 -14.10 10.17 21.65
C GLY A 451 -15.62 10.07 21.67
N ASP A 452 -16.27 10.29 20.51
CA ASP A 452 -17.73 10.26 20.36
C ASP A 452 -18.23 9.04 19.55
N ARG A 453 -17.41 7.99 19.38
CA ARG A 453 -17.83 6.78 18.66
C ARG A 453 -18.90 6.02 19.45
N THR A 454 -19.93 5.59 18.73
CA THR A 454 -21.01 4.78 19.30
C THR A 454 -20.55 3.33 19.50
N GLU A 455 -21.25 2.58 20.35
CA GLU A 455 -20.92 1.17 20.58
C GLU A 455 -20.97 0.34 19.29
N ASP A 456 -21.98 0.54 18.45
CA ASP A 456 -22.11 -0.20 17.19
C ASP A 456 -21.03 0.21 16.18
N SER A 457 -20.69 1.50 16.12
CA SER A 457 -19.59 1.96 15.29
C SER A 457 -18.25 1.34 15.71
N GLU A 458 -17.96 1.35 17.02
CA GLU A 458 -16.79 0.65 17.56
C GLU A 458 -16.83 -0.84 17.24
N ARG A 459 -17.99 -1.48 17.34
CA ARG A 459 -18.14 -2.92 17.11
C ARG A 459 -17.81 -3.34 15.67
N TYR A 460 -18.18 -2.54 14.68
CA TYR A 460 -18.06 -2.89 13.25
C TYR A 460 -16.90 -2.17 12.52
N SER A 461 -16.13 -1.34 13.20
CA SER A 461 -14.94 -0.67 12.62
C SER A 461 -13.73 -1.61 12.52
N ALA A 462 -12.85 -1.35 11.56
CA ALA A 462 -11.51 -1.96 11.42
C ALA A 462 -11.51 -3.49 11.62
N GLY A 463 -12.38 -4.19 10.89
CA GLY A 463 -12.61 -5.63 11.04
C GLY A 463 -13.25 -6.27 9.82
N VAL A 464 -13.72 -7.51 9.98
CA VAL A 464 -14.57 -8.19 8.98
C VAL A 464 -15.94 -8.43 9.57
N THR A 465 -16.96 -7.99 8.84
CA THR A 465 -18.36 -8.30 9.12
C THR A 465 -18.86 -9.30 8.09
N ALA A 466 -19.56 -10.34 8.54
CA ALA A 466 -20.14 -11.33 7.65
C ALA A 466 -21.66 -11.24 7.67
N LEU A 467 -22.26 -11.01 6.50
CA LEU A 467 -23.71 -10.86 6.33
C LEU A 467 -24.30 -12.05 5.59
N ASP A 468 -25.55 -12.37 5.92
CA ASP A 468 -26.40 -13.26 5.14
C ASP A 468 -26.76 -12.60 3.80
N ILE A 469 -26.46 -13.27 2.68
CA ILE A 469 -26.70 -12.72 1.32
C ILE A 469 -28.16 -12.30 1.13
N THR A 470 -29.11 -13.09 1.62
CA THR A 470 -30.53 -12.91 1.30
C THR A 470 -31.16 -11.81 2.14
N THR A 471 -30.73 -11.68 3.39
CA THR A 471 -31.41 -10.82 4.38
C THR A 471 -30.60 -9.61 4.81
N GLY A 472 -29.30 -9.56 4.50
CA GLY A 472 -28.38 -8.52 4.97
C GLY A 472 -28.05 -8.60 6.46
N LYS A 473 -28.56 -9.61 7.18
CA LYS A 473 -28.38 -9.72 8.64
C LYS A 473 -26.97 -10.18 8.97
N VAL A 474 -26.42 -9.62 10.06
CA VAL A 474 -25.11 -10.03 10.59
C VAL A 474 -25.17 -11.49 11.05
N ARG A 475 -24.22 -12.28 10.57
CA ARG A 475 -24.03 -13.68 10.97
C ARG A 475 -22.91 -13.81 11.98
N TRP A 476 -21.83 -13.06 11.77
CA TRP A 476 -20.75 -12.87 12.74
C TRP A 476 -19.95 -11.61 12.36
N TYR A 477 -19.17 -11.09 13.31
CA TYR A 477 -18.19 -10.04 13.06
C TYR A 477 -16.91 -10.31 13.86
N ARG A 478 -15.78 -9.77 13.38
CA ARG A 478 -14.48 -9.79 14.05
C ARG A 478 -13.78 -8.46 13.86
N GLN A 479 -13.56 -7.73 14.96
CA GLN A 479 -12.77 -6.52 14.99
C GLN A 479 -11.27 -6.86 15.09
N PHE A 480 -10.44 -6.14 14.34
CA PHE A 480 -9.00 -6.35 14.27
C PHE A 480 -8.17 -5.17 14.77
N THR A 481 -8.79 -4.00 14.94
CA THR A 481 -8.20 -2.87 15.68
C THR A 481 -9.25 -2.32 16.64
N HIS A 482 -8.99 -2.43 17.94
CA HIS A 482 -9.87 -1.86 18.96
C HIS A 482 -9.69 -0.35 19.04
N HIS A 483 -10.80 0.40 19.01
CA HIS A 483 -10.78 1.86 19.11
C HIS A 483 -9.69 2.49 18.23
N ASP A 484 -9.80 2.28 16.91
CA ASP A 484 -8.75 2.63 15.98
C ASP A 484 -8.51 4.16 15.94
N LEU A 485 -7.27 4.58 16.19
CA LEU A 485 -6.85 5.98 16.13
C LEU A 485 -5.84 6.25 15.01
N TRP A 486 -5.67 5.29 14.09
CA TRP A 486 -4.52 5.21 13.19
C TRP A 486 -4.86 5.00 11.73
N ASP A 487 -6.15 4.92 11.36
CA ASP A 487 -6.59 4.58 10.01
C ASP A 487 -6.06 3.17 9.61
N MET A 488 -6.38 2.19 10.46
CA MET A 488 -6.00 0.78 10.34
C MET A 488 -7.13 -0.09 9.81
N ASP A 489 -7.75 0.36 8.72
CA ASP A 489 -8.77 -0.37 7.98
C ASP A 489 -8.33 -1.80 7.62
N VAL A 490 -9.33 -2.66 7.42
CA VAL A 490 -9.14 -3.87 6.60
C VAL A 490 -9.23 -3.45 5.14
N GLY A 491 -8.09 -3.11 4.54
CA GLY A 491 -8.07 -2.64 3.15
C GLY A 491 -8.25 -3.76 2.13
N GLY A 492 -7.58 -4.91 2.29
CA GLY A 492 -7.58 -5.96 1.28
C GLY A 492 -8.91 -6.72 1.17
N GLN A 493 -9.29 -7.12 -0.06
CA GLN A 493 -10.39 -8.09 -0.25
C GLN A 493 -10.12 -9.33 0.61
N PRO A 494 -11.06 -9.77 1.48
CA PRO A 494 -10.93 -11.04 2.18
C PRO A 494 -10.74 -12.17 1.17
N THR A 495 -9.88 -13.13 1.49
CA THR A 495 -9.59 -14.27 0.61
C THR A 495 -10.11 -15.56 1.23
N LEU A 496 -10.96 -16.27 0.51
CA LEU A 496 -11.55 -17.53 0.96
C LEU A 496 -10.81 -18.72 0.36
N MET A 497 -10.53 -19.72 1.18
CA MET A 497 -9.98 -20.99 0.71
C MET A 497 -10.27 -22.10 1.72
N ASP A 498 -10.17 -23.34 1.27
CA ASP A 498 -10.09 -24.46 2.21
C ASP A 498 -8.63 -24.65 2.63
N LEU A 499 -8.40 -24.53 3.94
CA LEU A 499 -7.07 -24.48 4.53
C LEU A 499 -6.76 -25.79 5.24
N LYS A 500 -5.61 -26.39 4.89
CA LYS A 500 -5.09 -27.56 5.59
C LYS A 500 -4.49 -27.14 6.93
N THR A 501 -5.04 -27.64 8.02
CA THR A 501 -4.52 -27.46 9.38
C THR A 501 -4.15 -28.80 10.00
N ALA A 502 -3.56 -28.76 11.21
CA ALA A 502 -3.27 -29.95 11.99
C ALA A 502 -4.55 -30.74 12.38
N ASP A 503 -5.69 -30.05 12.56
CA ASP A 503 -6.96 -30.64 12.97
C ASP A 503 -7.82 -31.12 11.80
N GLY A 504 -7.37 -30.91 10.56
CA GLY A 504 -8.14 -31.22 9.35
C GLY A 504 -8.21 -30.04 8.37
N VAL A 505 -9.08 -30.15 7.39
CA VAL A 505 -9.33 -29.04 6.45
C VAL A 505 -10.41 -28.14 7.04
N LYS A 506 -10.15 -26.83 7.10
CA LYS A 506 -11.10 -25.83 7.62
C LYS A 506 -11.42 -24.80 6.51
N PRO A 507 -12.69 -24.37 6.37
CA PRO A 507 -13.06 -23.32 5.43
C PRO A 507 -12.61 -21.96 5.98
N ALA A 508 -11.50 -21.44 5.46
CA ALA A 508 -10.85 -20.24 5.97
C ALA A 508 -11.25 -18.97 5.21
N LEU A 509 -11.22 -17.86 5.94
CA LEU A 509 -11.13 -16.49 5.45
C LEU A 509 -9.81 -15.89 5.93
N LEU A 510 -9.03 -15.34 5.01
CA LEU A 510 -7.80 -14.61 5.27
C LEU A 510 -8.06 -13.11 5.06
N ALA A 511 -7.84 -12.29 6.09
CA ALA A 511 -7.96 -10.84 6.04
C ALA A 511 -6.60 -10.18 6.27
N SER A 512 -6.02 -9.65 5.20
CA SER A 512 -4.79 -8.85 5.24
C SER A 512 -5.12 -7.40 5.62
N THR A 513 -4.39 -6.82 6.56
CA THR A 513 -4.75 -5.54 7.19
C THR A 513 -3.65 -4.48 7.06
N LYS A 514 -4.02 -3.19 7.16
CA LYS A 514 -3.05 -2.07 7.19
C LYS A 514 -2.05 -2.22 8.34
N GLN A 515 -2.44 -2.79 9.47
CA GLN A 515 -1.53 -3.06 10.60
C GLN A 515 -0.46 -4.13 10.30
N GLY A 516 -0.67 -5.01 9.30
CA GLY A 516 0.28 -6.05 8.89
C GLY A 516 0.03 -7.44 9.44
N SER A 517 -1.01 -7.66 10.26
CA SER A 517 -1.49 -9.00 10.55
C SER A 517 -2.33 -9.55 9.39
N ILE A 518 -2.25 -10.86 9.16
CA ILE A 518 -3.20 -11.58 8.31
C ILE A 518 -4.03 -12.46 9.25
N TYR A 519 -5.26 -12.06 9.48
CA TYR A 519 -6.18 -12.79 10.35
C TYR A 519 -6.78 -13.96 9.58
N VAL A 520 -6.72 -15.15 10.16
CA VAL A 520 -7.24 -16.37 9.53
C VAL A 520 -8.30 -16.97 10.43
N VAL A 521 -9.55 -16.85 10.00
CA VAL A 521 -10.74 -17.28 10.75
C VAL A 521 -11.57 -18.26 9.92
N ASP A 522 -12.37 -19.09 10.59
CA ASP A 522 -13.34 -19.95 9.94
C ASP A 522 -14.46 -19.10 9.36
N ARG A 523 -14.64 -19.15 8.04
CA ARG A 523 -15.55 -18.26 7.33
C ARG A 523 -17.02 -18.47 7.72
N ARG A 524 -17.37 -19.59 8.35
CA ARG A 524 -18.75 -19.89 8.77
C ARG A 524 -19.16 -19.14 10.04
N ASN A 525 -18.23 -18.91 10.96
CA ASN A 525 -18.54 -18.43 12.31
C ASN A 525 -17.55 -17.40 12.89
N GLY A 526 -16.46 -17.10 12.18
CA GLY A 526 -15.43 -16.16 12.61
C GLY A 526 -14.49 -16.71 13.69
N GLU A 527 -14.52 -18.01 14.01
CA GLU A 527 -13.59 -18.60 14.99
C GLU A 527 -12.15 -18.66 14.46
N ASP A 528 -11.18 -18.41 15.33
CA ASP A 528 -9.77 -18.41 14.97
C ASP A 528 -9.32 -19.76 14.41
N ILE A 529 -8.74 -19.74 13.20
CA ILE A 529 -7.98 -20.89 12.68
C ILE A 529 -6.50 -20.71 13.00
N VAL A 530 -5.98 -19.50 12.78
CA VAL A 530 -4.66 -19.09 13.27
C VAL A 530 -4.87 -18.30 14.56
N PRO A 531 -4.16 -18.61 15.67
CA PRO A 531 -4.39 -17.96 16.94
C PRO A 531 -4.28 -16.44 16.87
N ILE A 532 -5.28 -15.75 17.44
CA ILE A 532 -5.27 -14.31 17.65
C ILE A 532 -5.05 -14.05 19.14
N ARG A 533 -4.11 -13.16 19.47
CA ARG A 533 -3.77 -12.83 20.86
C ARG A 533 -3.93 -11.35 21.12
N GLU A 534 -4.48 -11.01 22.28
CA GLU A 534 -4.50 -9.65 22.82
C GLU A 534 -3.11 -9.25 23.32
N ILE A 535 -2.56 -8.18 22.76
CA ILE A 535 -1.22 -7.66 23.07
C ILE A 535 -1.37 -6.26 23.68
N PRO A 536 -0.65 -5.94 24.78
CA PRO A 536 -0.68 -4.60 25.37
C PRO A 536 -0.39 -3.50 24.34
N ALA A 537 -1.19 -2.43 24.37
CA ALA A 537 -1.03 -1.27 23.50
C ALA A 537 -0.71 0.00 24.32
N PRO A 538 0.02 0.98 23.74
CA PRO A 538 0.29 2.26 24.41
C PRO A 538 -0.99 3.03 24.74
N GLY A 539 -1.06 3.57 25.97
CA GLY A 539 -2.19 4.40 26.42
C GLY A 539 -1.97 5.91 26.24
N GLY A 540 -2.85 6.72 26.82
CA GLY A 540 -2.65 8.17 26.96
C GLY A 540 -3.09 8.97 25.74
N ALA A 541 -4.33 8.79 25.31
CA ALA A 541 -4.99 9.66 24.34
C ALA A 541 -5.13 11.10 24.87
N VAL A 542 -5.52 12.01 23.98
CA VAL A 542 -5.85 13.40 24.33
C VAL A 542 -7.13 13.48 25.17
N ALA A 543 -7.38 14.66 25.76
CA ALA A 543 -8.60 14.90 26.52
C ALA A 543 -9.85 14.72 25.64
N GLY A 544 -10.87 14.05 26.18
CA GLY A 544 -12.09 13.72 25.45
C GLY A 544 -12.04 12.39 24.71
N ASP A 545 -10.88 11.73 24.66
CA ASP A 545 -10.71 10.44 23.97
C ASP A 545 -10.06 9.38 24.87
N HIS A 546 -9.94 8.16 24.37
CA HIS A 546 -9.35 7.03 25.10
C HIS A 546 -8.51 6.13 24.19
N THR A 547 -7.95 5.06 24.75
CA THR A 547 -7.19 4.04 24.02
C THR A 547 -7.61 2.68 24.53
N ALA A 548 -7.70 1.68 23.65
CA ALA A 548 -7.85 0.29 24.07
C ALA A 548 -6.58 -0.20 24.81
N PRO A 549 -6.71 -0.96 25.91
CA PRO A 549 -5.57 -1.46 26.68
C PRO A 549 -4.78 -2.55 25.94
N THR A 550 -5.43 -3.26 25.02
CA THR A 550 -4.82 -4.30 24.19
C THR A 550 -5.29 -4.15 22.75
N GLN A 551 -4.56 -4.79 21.84
CA GLN A 551 -4.90 -4.93 20.43
C GLN A 551 -4.74 -6.40 20.00
N PRO A 552 -5.62 -6.91 19.14
CA PRO A 552 -5.50 -8.27 18.65
C PRO A 552 -4.31 -8.37 17.69
N ARG A 553 -3.66 -9.52 17.68
CA ARG A 553 -2.57 -9.85 16.77
C ARG A 553 -2.62 -11.30 16.36
N SER A 554 -2.71 -11.53 15.05
CA SER A 554 -2.59 -12.87 14.46
C SER A 554 -1.16 -13.40 14.56
N ASP A 555 -1.00 -14.69 14.83
CA ASP A 555 0.29 -15.37 14.72
C ASP A 555 0.84 -15.36 13.28
N LEU A 556 -0.03 -15.26 12.28
CA LEU A 556 0.37 -14.99 10.91
C LEU A 556 0.42 -13.47 10.69
N ASN A 557 1.62 -12.89 10.66
CA ASN A 557 1.78 -11.44 10.48
C ASN A 557 3.11 -11.06 9.80
N MET A 558 3.10 -9.85 9.27
CA MET A 558 4.24 -9.13 8.69
C MET A 558 4.48 -7.81 9.43
N ILE A 559 4.12 -7.73 10.71
CA ILE A 559 4.32 -6.52 11.51
C ILE A 559 5.83 -6.23 11.60
N PRO A 560 6.29 -5.01 11.28
CA PRO A 560 7.70 -4.67 11.37
C PRO A 560 8.14 -4.50 12.83
N PRO A 561 9.45 -4.63 13.12
CA PRO A 561 9.98 -4.26 14.43
C PRO A 561 9.68 -2.79 14.77
N GLN A 562 9.54 -2.49 16.06
CA GLN A 562 9.38 -1.12 16.55
C GLN A 562 10.58 -0.25 16.13
N LEU A 563 10.29 0.97 15.66
CA LEU A 563 11.33 1.93 15.30
C LEU A 563 12.09 2.43 16.53
N THR A 564 13.35 2.71 16.32
CA THR A 564 14.25 3.35 17.27
C THR A 564 15.04 4.45 16.56
N GLU A 565 15.75 5.26 17.34
CA GLU A 565 16.57 6.35 16.79
C GLU A 565 17.57 5.87 15.73
N ARG A 566 18.10 4.65 15.87
CA ARG A 566 19.09 4.09 14.95
C ARG A 566 18.52 3.81 13.56
N ASP A 567 17.21 3.59 13.47
CA ASP A 567 16.51 3.29 12.23
C ASP A 567 16.28 4.56 11.40
N MET A 568 16.65 5.73 11.94
CA MET A 568 16.61 6.99 11.22
C MET A 568 17.72 7.08 10.17
N TRP A 569 17.34 7.60 9.02
CA TRP A 569 18.08 7.64 7.78
C TRP A 569 18.05 9.04 7.17
N GLY A 570 18.80 9.18 6.10
CA GLY A 570 18.97 10.37 5.30
C GLY A 570 20.06 10.08 4.28
N VAL A 571 20.17 10.88 3.22
CA VAL A 571 21.24 10.68 2.23
C VAL A 571 22.60 11.16 2.77
N THR A 572 22.60 12.13 3.70
CA THR A 572 23.79 12.64 4.37
C THR A 572 23.76 12.47 5.90
N PRO A 573 24.91 12.59 6.59
CA PRO A 573 24.92 12.63 8.06
C PRO A 573 24.06 13.76 8.64
N PHE A 574 23.87 14.87 7.92
CA PHE A 574 23.08 16.01 8.39
C PHE A 574 21.59 15.71 8.31
N ASP A 575 21.13 15.15 7.19
CA ASP A 575 19.74 14.75 7.02
C ASP A 575 19.36 13.71 8.07
N GLN A 576 20.25 12.72 8.27
CA GLN A 576 20.05 11.71 9.31
C GLN A 576 19.97 12.32 10.71
N MET A 577 20.85 13.26 11.05
CA MET A 577 20.80 13.96 12.33
C MET A 577 19.46 14.69 12.53
N LEU A 578 18.97 15.37 11.50
CA LEU A 578 17.69 16.08 11.55
C LEU A 578 16.51 15.10 11.67
N CYS A 579 16.56 13.96 10.98
CA CYS A 579 15.57 12.90 11.13
C CYS A 579 15.56 12.30 12.54
N ARG A 580 16.74 12.13 13.18
CA ARG A 580 16.83 11.70 14.58
C ARG A 580 16.28 12.74 15.54
N ILE A 581 16.54 14.03 15.30
CA ILE A 581 15.96 15.12 16.08
C ILE A 581 14.43 15.09 15.95
N ASN A 582 13.92 14.93 14.73
CA ASN A 582 12.48 14.84 14.50
C ASN A 582 11.87 13.64 15.24
N PHE A 583 12.46 12.45 15.08
CA PHE A 583 12.05 11.22 15.78
C PHE A 583 11.98 11.41 17.30
N LYS A 584 13.02 12.03 17.90
CA LYS A 584 13.10 12.28 19.34
C LYS A 584 12.22 13.44 19.83
N SER A 585 11.74 14.28 18.92
CA SER A 585 10.83 15.37 19.24
C SER A 585 9.35 14.97 19.23
N LEU A 586 9.05 13.83 18.59
CA LEU A 586 7.72 13.24 18.50
C LEU A 586 7.54 12.15 19.57
N ARG A 587 6.28 11.84 19.87
CA ARG A 587 5.93 10.70 20.72
C ARG A 587 5.97 9.41 19.90
N TYR A 588 6.65 8.39 20.43
CA TYR A 588 6.61 7.05 19.86
C TYR A 588 6.89 5.99 20.94
N ASP A 589 5.81 5.42 21.44
CA ASP A 589 5.81 4.37 22.47
C ASP A 589 5.69 2.97 21.84
N GLY A 590 5.66 2.89 20.51
CA GLY A 590 5.52 1.67 19.73
C GLY A 590 4.37 1.75 18.73
N MET A 591 4.07 0.61 18.11
CA MET A 591 2.85 0.43 17.32
C MET A 591 1.65 0.81 18.20
N TYR A 592 0.67 1.52 17.63
CA TYR A 592 -0.48 2.08 18.35
C TYR A 592 -0.16 3.21 19.35
N THR A 593 0.91 3.98 19.13
CA THR A 593 1.08 5.26 19.84
C THR A 593 -0.07 6.20 19.45
N PRO A 594 -0.93 6.66 20.37
CA PRO A 594 -2.09 7.46 20.00
C PRO A 594 -1.67 8.84 19.45
N PRO A 595 -2.48 9.45 18.57
CA PRO A 595 -2.31 10.84 18.15
C PRO A 595 -2.17 11.81 19.33
N SER A 596 -1.36 12.86 19.17
CA SER A 596 -1.08 13.81 20.25
C SER A 596 -0.86 15.24 19.76
N LEU A 597 -0.99 16.21 20.66
CA LEU A 597 -0.68 17.63 20.38
C LEU A 597 0.80 17.88 20.11
N GLN A 598 1.68 17.05 20.69
CA GLN A 598 3.13 17.08 20.40
C GLN A 598 3.42 16.56 18.99
N GLY A 599 2.57 15.67 18.48
CA GLY A 599 2.82 14.87 17.29
C GLY A 599 3.32 13.47 17.68
N SER A 600 2.76 12.46 17.03
CA SER A 600 3.07 11.05 17.26
C SER A 600 3.55 10.41 15.97
N ILE A 601 4.44 9.41 16.08
CA ILE A 601 4.83 8.57 14.95
C ILE A 601 3.85 7.40 14.84
N VAL A 602 3.35 7.16 13.63
CA VAL A 602 2.50 6.02 13.28
C VAL A 602 3.33 5.08 12.41
N TYR A 603 3.62 3.88 12.92
CA TYR A 603 4.40 2.86 12.21
C TYR A 603 3.95 1.44 12.58
N PRO A 604 3.50 0.60 11.60
CA PRO A 604 3.22 0.95 10.20
C PRO A 604 2.31 2.18 10.05
N GLY A 605 2.54 3.00 9.03
CA GLY A 605 1.77 4.24 8.82
C GLY A 605 0.47 4.01 8.06
N ASN A 606 -0.24 5.10 7.75
CA ASN A 606 -1.56 5.11 7.11
C ASN A 606 -1.63 4.39 5.74
N PHE A 607 -0.51 4.27 5.05
CA PHE A 607 -0.40 3.49 3.81
C PHE A 607 -0.57 1.97 4.03
N GLY A 608 -0.47 1.54 5.29
CA GLY A 608 -0.56 0.15 5.70
C GLY A 608 0.59 -0.73 5.25
N VAL A 609 0.63 -1.93 5.82
CA VAL A 609 1.44 -3.05 5.34
C VAL A 609 0.76 -3.71 4.14
N PHE A 610 -0.55 -3.91 4.22
CA PHE A 610 -1.42 -4.36 3.14
C PHE A 610 -2.59 -3.39 2.98
N ASP A 611 -2.65 -2.71 1.83
CA ASP A 611 -3.76 -1.83 1.46
C ASP A 611 -4.79 -2.59 0.60
N TRP A 612 -5.59 -1.91 -0.23
CA TRP A 612 -6.69 -2.46 -1.03
C TRP A 612 -6.31 -3.63 -1.94
N GLY A 613 -5.06 -3.67 -2.41
CA GLY A 613 -4.55 -4.75 -3.26
C GLY A 613 -4.73 -6.14 -2.64
N GLY A 614 -4.61 -6.24 -1.32
CA GLY A 614 -4.67 -7.50 -0.58
C GLY A 614 -3.58 -8.49 -0.98
N ILE A 615 -3.88 -9.78 -0.87
CA ILE A 615 -2.95 -10.89 -1.11
C ILE A 615 -3.51 -11.85 -2.16
N SER A 616 -2.67 -12.73 -2.69
CA SER A 616 -3.11 -13.90 -3.47
C SER A 616 -2.73 -15.18 -2.75
N VAL A 617 -3.52 -16.23 -2.94
CA VAL A 617 -3.27 -17.55 -2.33
C VAL A 617 -3.25 -18.62 -3.41
N ASP A 618 -2.36 -19.60 -3.30
CA ASP A 618 -2.44 -20.84 -4.09
C ASP A 618 -3.09 -21.92 -3.22
N PRO A 619 -4.36 -22.30 -3.48
CA PRO A 619 -5.08 -23.27 -2.67
C PRO A 619 -4.56 -24.70 -2.86
N VAL A 620 -3.76 -24.98 -3.88
CA VAL A 620 -3.18 -26.31 -4.11
C VAL A 620 -1.87 -26.45 -3.34
N ARG A 621 -0.99 -25.44 -3.43
CA ARG A 621 0.29 -25.39 -2.68
C ARG A 621 0.13 -24.99 -1.22
N GLN A 622 -1.02 -24.40 -0.87
CA GLN A 622 -1.35 -23.85 0.45
C GLN A 622 -0.35 -22.77 0.86
N ILE A 623 -0.24 -21.74 0.03
CA ILE A 623 0.66 -20.61 0.27
C ILE A 623 -0.06 -19.28 0.05
N ALA A 624 0.45 -18.23 0.67
CA ALA A 624 0.08 -16.85 0.37
C ALA A 624 1.27 -16.10 -0.23
N PHE A 625 1.04 -15.34 -1.29
CA PHE A 625 2.02 -14.46 -1.93
C PHE A 625 1.69 -13.00 -1.62
N LEU A 626 2.70 -12.26 -1.16
CA LEU A 626 2.54 -11.03 -0.40
C LEU A 626 3.47 -9.92 -0.91
N ASN A 627 3.03 -8.66 -0.80
CA ASN A 627 3.81 -7.48 -1.12
C ASN A 627 3.81 -6.41 0.00
N PRO A 628 4.29 -6.75 1.23
CA PRO A 628 4.16 -5.85 2.37
C PRO A 628 4.99 -4.56 2.21
N SER A 629 4.38 -3.44 2.56
CA SER A 629 5.00 -2.09 2.56
C SER A 629 5.22 -1.56 3.97
N TYR A 630 6.25 -0.72 4.15
CA TYR A 630 6.62 -0.18 5.46
C TYR A 630 7.01 1.30 5.32
N MET A 631 6.06 2.17 5.66
CA MET A 631 6.26 3.62 5.64
C MET A 631 5.81 4.21 6.97
N ALA A 632 6.69 4.98 7.61
CA ALA A 632 6.36 5.74 8.81
C ALA A 632 5.65 7.06 8.47
N PHE A 633 4.64 7.39 9.27
CA PHE A 633 3.87 8.63 9.18
C PHE A 633 3.92 9.37 10.52
N THR A 634 3.49 10.63 10.50
CA THR A 634 3.29 11.46 11.68
C THR A 634 1.82 11.88 11.75
N SER A 635 1.28 11.87 12.96
CA SER A 635 -0.06 12.35 13.27
C SER A 635 0.04 13.38 14.39
N LYS A 636 -0.32 14.63 14.09
CA LYS A 636 -0.29 15.73 15.06
C LYS A 636 -1.68 16.33 15.18
N LEU A 637 -2.27 16.19 16.36
CA LEU A 637 -3.54 16.83 16.67
C LEU A 637 -3.35 18.33 16.86
N VAL A 638 -4.36 19.08 16.43
CA VAL A 638 -4.40 20.54 16.47
C VAL A 638 -5.76 20.94 17.06
N PRO A 639 -5.82 21.81 18.07
CA PRO A 639 -7.08 22.32 18.59
C PRO A 639 -7.94 22.91 17.48
N GLN A 640 -9.25 22.63 17.47
CA GLN A 640 -10.14 23.01 16.38
C GLN A 640 -10.12 24.52 16.05
N ALA A 641 -9.90 25.37 17.06
CA ALA A 641 -9.80 26.82 16.91
C ALA A 641 -8.62 27.26 16.02
N ASP A 642 -7.56 26.47 15.94
CA ASP A 642 -6.34 26.81 15.20
C ASP A 642 -6.35 26.28 13.76
N VAL A 643 -7.22 25.31 13.45
CA VAL A 643 -7.28 24.61 12.14
C VAL A 643 -7.50 25.59 10.99
N ALA A 644 -8.38 26.58 11.16
CA ALA A 644 -8.70 27.54 10.09
C ALA A 644 -7.51 28.44 9.70
N ALA A 645 -6.53 28.63 10.60
CA ALA A 645 -5.29 29.34 10.32
C ALA A 645 -4.26 28.46 9.59
N MET A 646 -4.53 27.16 9.47
CA MET A 646 -3.66 26.21 8.78
C MET A 646 -4.04 26.10 7.30
N GLY A 647 -3.05 25.81 6.46
CA GLY A 647 -3.24 25.73 5.01
C GLY A 647 -4.25 24.66 4.58
N PRO A 648 -4.58 24.59 3.28
CA PRO A 648 -5.59 23.67 2.77
C PRO A 648 -5.17 22.20 2.91
N ARG A 649 -6.16 21.31 2.99
CA ARG A 649 -6.00 19.86 2.83
C ARG A 649 -5.24 19.55 1.54
N LYS A 650 -4.31 18.59 1.58
CA LYS A 650 -3.52 18.16 0.41
C LYS A 650 -3.95 16.81 -0.16
N GLY A 651 -4.44 15.89 0.71
CA GLY A 651 -5.01 14.59 0.36
C GLY A 651 -5.68 13.97 1.59
N GLU A 652 -6.09 12.70 1.54
CA GLU A 652 -6.67 12.00 2.71
C GLU A 652 -5.61 11.65 3.76
N THR A 653 -4.42 11.24 3.32
CA THR A 653 -3.29 10.86 4.18
C THR A 653 -2.20 11.93 4.28
N SER A 654 -2.47 13.16 3.80
CA SER A 654 -1.50 14.25 3.84
C SER A 654 -2.09 15.65 4.03
N GLY A 655 -1.36 16.47 4.80
CA GLY A 655 -1.74 17.84 5.12
C GLY A 655 -2.72 17.94 6.28
N VAL A 656 -3.40 19.08 6.37
CA VAL A 656 -4.36 19.38 7.44
C VAL A 656 -5.70 18.73 7.12
N GLN A 657 -6.17 17.90 8.04
CA GLN A 657 -7.53 17.37 8.04
C GLN A 657 -8.39 18.14 9.04
N PRO A 658 -9.52 18.72 8.60
CA PRO A 658 -10.25 19.69 9.39
C PRO A 658 -11.13 19.11 10.50
N ASN A 659 -11.55 17.83 10.41
CA ASN A 659 -12.36 17.14 11.42
C ASN A 659 -13.47 18.00 12.05
N LYS A 660 -14.25 18.73 11.22
CA LYS A 660 -15.27 19.66 11.74
C LYS A 660 -16.23 18.95 12.71
N GLY A 661 -16.50 19.59 13.85
CA GLY A 661 -17.34 19.04 14.91
C GLY A 661 -16.58 18.26 15.99
N ALA A 662 -15.36 17.77 15.70
CA ALA A 662 -14.46 17.24 16.71
C ALA A 662 -13.69 18.37 17.44
N PRO A 663 -13.18 18.13 18.66
CA PRO A 663 -12.35 19.12 19.38
C PRO A 663 -10.97 19.35 18.75
N TYR A 664 -10.55 18.46 17.83
CA TYR A 664 -9.24 18.52 17.18
C TYR A 664 -9.33 18.24 15.68
N GLY A 665 -8.61 19.04 14.89
CA GLY A 665 -8.12 18.65 13.57
C GLY A 665 -6.83 17.84 13.69
N VAL A 666 -6.34 17.32 12.56
CA VAL A 666 -5.08 16.55 12.53
C VAL A 666 -4.22 16.93 11.33
N ILE A 667 -2.90 16.98 11.53
CA ILE A 667 -1.91 17.06 10.47
C ILE A 667 -1.34 15.66 10.27
N LEU A 668 -1.52 15.13 9.05
CA LEU A 668 -0.94 13.85 8.63
C LEU A 668 0.19 14.12 7.64
N GLU A 669 1.37 13.56 7.87
CA GLU A 669 2.50 13.66 6.94
C GLU A 669 3.34 12.39 6.97
N PRO A 670 3.86 11.89 5.82
CA PRO A 670 4.91 10.89 5.84
C PRO A 670 6.11 11.41 6.64
N LEU A 671 6.81 10.53 7.36
CA LEU A 671 7.98 10.92 8.16
C LEU A 671 9.17 11.19 7.23
N LEU A 672 9.28 12.42 6.74
CA LEU A 672 10.30 12.87 5.79
C LEU A 672 11.32 13.83 6.42
N SER A 673 12.50 13.89 5.83
CA SER A 673 13.52 14.88 6.11
C SER A 673 13.13 16.23 5.48
N PRO A 674 13.79 17.35 5.85
CA PRO A 674 13.53 18.65 5.25
C PRO A 674 13.75 18.72 3.72
N VAL A 675 14.48 17.76 3.15
CA VAL A 675 14.70 17.63 1.70
C VAL A 675 13.73 16.64 1.02
N GLY A 676 12.72 16.15 1.75
CA GLY A 676 11.65 15.29 1.22
C GLY A 676 11.98 13.81 1.10
N LEU A 677 13.05 13.33 1.76
CA LEU A 677 13.43 11.91 1.76
C LEU A 677 12.88 11.19 2.99
N PRO A 678 12.48 9.91 2.92
CA PRO A 678 12.05 9.16 4.09
C PRO A 678 13.10 9.21 5.21
N CYS A 679 12.69 9.59 6.41
CA CYS A 679 13.55 9.53 7.59
C CYS A 679 13.72 8.10 8.10
N GLN A 680 12.82 7.18 7.77
CA GLN A 680 13.01 5.76 8.07
C GLN A 680 13.98 5.13 7.06
N ALA A 681 14.94 4.33 7.54
CA ALA A 681 15.84 3.57 6.68
C ALA A 681 15.08 2.58 5.78
N PRO A 682 15.52 2.40 4.52
CA PRO A 682 15.03 1.32 3.68
C PRO A 682 15.34 -0.06 4.31
N SER A 683 14.57 -1.10 4.02
CA SER A 683 13.62 -1.20 2.92
C SER A 683 12.17 -0.84 3.26
N TRP A 684 11.51 -0.17 2.31
CA TRP A 684 10.13 0.30 2.45
C TRP A 684 9.12 -0.62 1.77
N GLY A 685 9.57 -1.64 1.05
CA GLY A 685 8.70 -2.64 0.44
C GLY A 685 9.42 -3.93 0.11
N TYR A 686 8.69 -5.02 0.27
CA TYR A 686 9.17 -6.39 0.08
C TYR A 686 8.20 -7.19 -0.79
N VAL A 687 8.68 -8.33 -1.27
CA VAL A 687 7.87 -9.43 -1.75
C VAL A 687 8.16 -10.64 -0.86
N ALA A 688 7.15 -11.43 -0.53
CA ALA A 688 7.27 -12.58 0.36
C ALA A 688 6.28 -13.69 0.00
N ALA A 689 6.59 -14.92 0.42
CA ALA A 689 5.62 -16.00 0.48
C ALA A 689 5.57 -16.65 1.86
N VAL A 690 4.37 -17.10 2.23
CA VAL A 690 4.09 -17.79 3.49
C VAL A 690 3.54 -19.18 3.18
N ASP A 691 4.01 -20.18 3.90
CA ASP A 691 3.41 -21.51 3.96
C ASP A 691 2.21 -21.47 4.91
N LEU A 692 0.99 -21.56 4.37
CA LEU A 692 -0.24 -21.46 5.16
C LEU A 692 -0.50 -22.69 6.03
N THR A 693 0.19 -23.81 5.79
CA THR A 693 0.03 -25.02 6.62
C THR A 693 0.70 -24.91 7.98
N ASN A 694 1.66 -24.00 8.13
CA ASN A 694 2.43 -23.78 9.36
C ASN A 694 2.67 -22.30 9.68
N ASN A 695 2.11 -21.38 8.88
CA ASN A 695 2.19 -19.92 9.02
C ASN A 695 3.60 -19.32 8.93
N ASN A 696 4.60 -20.05 8.42
CA ASN A 696 5.97 -19.55 8.32
C ASN A 696 6.21 -18.78 7.03
N VAL A 697 6.98 -17.69 7.13
CA VAL A 697 7.52 -17.00 5.96
C VAL A 697 8.60 -17.88 5.32
N ILE A 698 8.35 -18.35 4.11
CA ILE A 698 9.26 -19.23 3.36
C ILE A 698 10.46 -18.41 2.88
N TRP A 699 10.18 -17.29 2.22
CA TRP A 699 11.17 -16.37 1.68
C TRP A 699 10.61 -14.95 1.70
N LYS A 700 11.51 -13.97 1.76
CA LYS A 700 11.21 -12.53 1.76
C LYS A 700 12.42 -11.75 1.29
N HIS A 701 12.25 -10.86 0.31
CA HIS A 701 13.32 -9.94 -0.11
C HIS A 701 12.77 -8.61 -0.62
N LYS A 702 13.66 -7.64 -0.76
CA LYS A 702 13.35 -6.27 -1.21
C LYS A 702 12.68 -6.31 -2.57
N ASN A 703 11.70 -5.44 -2.78
CA ASN A 703 10.98 -5.36 -4.05
C ASN A 703 11.12 -3.98 -4.72
N GLY A 704 11.50 -3.97 -5.99
CA GLY A 704 11.66 -2.74 -6.78
C GLY A 704 12.85 -1.86 -6.41
N THR A 705 12.97 -0.76 -7.15
CA THR A 705 14.10 0.18 -7.13
C THR A 705 13.63 1.63 -7.04
N VAL A 706 14.54 2.56 -6.73
CA VAL A 706 14.26 4.02 -6.73
C VAL A 706 14.49 4.68 -8.09
N ARG A 707 14.53 3.90 -9.18
CA ARG A 707 14.86 4.40 -10.53
C ARG A 707 14.03 5.61 -10.94
N ASP A 708 12.72 5.56 -10.68
CA ASP A 708 11.76 6.58 -11.13
C ASP A 708 11.34 7.55 -10.02
N SER A 709 11.93 7.42 -8.84
CA SER A 709 11.68 8.30 -7.68
C SER A 709 12.93 9.08 -7.27
N SER A 710 14.01 9.00 -8.06
CA SER A 710 15.28 9.66 -7.78
C SER A 710 15.64 10.68 -8.87
N PRO A 711 16.36 11.77 -8.55
CA PRO A 711 16.72 12.79 -9.54
C PRO A 711 17.59 12.26 -10.70
N VAL A 712 18.30 11.16 -10.47
CA VAL A 712 19.13 10.48 -11.47
C VAL A 712 18.64 9.04 -11.57
N PRO A 713 18.20 8.55 -12.74
CA PRO A 713 17.45 7.31 -12.86
C PRO A 713 18.33 6.05 -12.75
N ILE A 714 18.87 5.82 -11.55
CA ILE A 714 19.71 4.67 -11.21
C ILE A 714 18.86 3.63 -10.48
N PRO A 715 18.80 2.37 -10.96
CA PRO A 715 17.97 1.32 -10.37
C PRO A 715 18.61 0.73 -9.09
N LEU A 716 18.62 1.51 -8.01
CA LEU A 716 19.13 1.03 -6.72
C LEU A 716 18.06 0.19 -6.00
N PRO A 717 18.33 -1.07 -5.64
CA PRO A 717 17.35 -1.99 -5.02
C PRO A 717 17.18 -1.69 -3.53
N MET A 718 16.50 -0.58 -3.24
CA MET A 718 16.24 -0.14 -1.86
C MET A 718 15.01 -0.83 -1.27
N GLY A 719 14.16 -1.48 -2.07
CA GLY A 719 12.85 -1.94 -1.63
C GLY A 719 11.91 -0.75 -1.52
N VAL A 720 11.05 -0.56 -2.51
CA VAL A 720 10.10 0.55 -2.59
C VAL A 720 8.69 0.05 -2.28
N PRO A 721 7.80 0.90 -1.72
CA PRO A 721 6.41 0.53 -1.53
C PRO A 721 5.77 0.09 -2.83
N SER A 722 4.78 -0.79 -2.73
CA SER A 722 3.94 -1.18 -3.85
C SER A 722 2.49 -1.13 -3.41
N LEU A 723 1.63 -0.69 -4.33
CA LEU A 723 0.19 -0.65 -4.15
C LEU A 723 -0.48 -1.21 -5.40
N GLY A 724 -1.53 -2.00 -5.19
CA GLY A 724 -1.99 -3.02 -6.12
C GLY A 724 -1.71 -4.43 -5.58
N GLY A 725 -2.59 -5.37 -5.94
CA GLY A 725 -2.54 -6.75 -5.48
C GLY A 725 -1.58 -7.63 -6.28
N THR A 726 -1.49 -8.88 -5.84
CA THR A 726 -0.69 -9.93 -6.49
C THR A 726 -1.58 -10.97 -7.13
N VAL A 727 -1.04 -11.78 -8.06
CA VAL A 727 -1.72 -12.95 -8.63
C VAL A 727 -0.79 -14.14 -8.63
N THR A 728 -1.31 -15.34 -8.33
CA THR A 728 -0.58 -16.61 -8.44
C THR A 728 -1.19 -17.51 -9.51
N THR A 729 -0.40 -18.42 -10.07
CA THR A 729 -0.86 -19.38 -11.08
C THR A 729 -0.48 -20.81 -10.73
N ALA A 730 -1.26 -21.78 -11.22
CA ALA A 730 -0.95 -23.20 -11.10
C ALA A 730 0.43 -23.57 -11.68
N GLY A 731 0.92 -22.79 -12.65
CA GLY A 731 2.25 -22.92 -13.23
C GLY A 731 3.41 -22.64 -12.27
N GLY A 732 3.15 -22.18 -11.04
CA GLY A 732 4.19 -21.86 -10.05
C GLY A 732 4.81 -20.47 -10.24
N VAL A 733 4.07 -19.55 -10.87
CA VAL A 733 4.50 -18.17 -11.13
C VAL A 733 3.53 -17.20 -10.47
N ALA A 734 4.07 -16.19 -9.80
CA ALA A 734 3.31 -15.05 -9.30
C ALA A 734 3.62 -13.79 -10.10
N PHE A 735 2.64 -12.91 -10.23
CA PHE A 735 2.77 -11.62 -10.88
C PHE A 735 2.45 -10.49 -9.91
N LEU A 736 3.26 -9.43 -9.98
CA LEU A 736 3.08 -8.21 -9.21
C LEU A 736 3.53 -7.01 -10.05
N SER A 737 2.74 -5.96 -10.00
CA SER A 737 3.09 -4.62 -10.47
C SER A 737 3.06 -3.64 -9.30
N GLY A 738 2.82 -2.36 -9.53
CA GLY A 738 2.52 -1.41 -8.46
C GLY A 738 3.72 -0.84 -7.72
N THR A 739 4.94 -1.36 -7.94
CA THR A 739 6.17 -0.74 -7.44
C THR A 739 6.42 0.63 -8.09
N LEU A 740 7.13 1.51 -7.38
CA LEU A 740 7.41 2.88 -7.84
C LEU A 740 8.27 2.95 -9.13
N ASP A 741 8.99 1.88 -9.47
CA ASP A 741 9.84 1.80 -10.66
C ASP A 741 9.16 1.29 -11.94
N GLN A 742 7.82 1.21 -11.93
CA GLN A 742 6.99 1.02 -13.13
C GLN A 742 7.30 -0.29 -13.90
N TYR A 743 7.35 -1.42 -13.21
CA TYR A 743 7.50 -2.75 -13.81
C TYR A 743 6.30 -3.65 -13.50
N LEU A 744 5.99 -4.55 -14.43
CA LEU A 744 5.33 -5.82 -14.14
C LEU A 744 6.41 -6.89 -13.97
N ARG A 745 6.34 -7.68 -12.91
CA ARG A 745 7.33 -8.72 -12.61
C ARG A 745 6.68 -10.09 -12.46
N ALA A 746 7.39 -11.11 -12.93
CA ALA A 746 7.08 -12.51 -12.70
C ALA A 746 8.05 -13.09 -11.66
N TYR A 747 7.53 -13.80 -10.67
CA TYR A 747 8.30 -14.39 -9.58
C TYR A 747 8.09 -15.90 -9.55
N ASP A 748 9.15 -16.64 -9.25
CA ASP A 748 9.02 -18.04 -8.85
C ASP A 748 8.39 -18.07 -7.46
N VAL A 749 7.24 -18.70 -7.38
CA VAL A 749 6.48 -18.82 -6.13
C VAL A 749 7.26 -19.59 -5.05
N ASN A 750 8.12 -20.53 -5.44
CA ASN A 750 8.81 -21.39 -4.50
C ASN A 750 9.90 -20.68 -3.72
N ASN A 751 10.61 -19.74 -4.33
CA ASN A 751 11.84 -19.14 -3.78
C ASN A 751 11.95 -17.60 -3.94
N GLY A 752 10.96 -16.96 -4.58
CA GLY A 752 10.90 -15.50 -4.76
C GLY A 752 11.73 -14.96 -5.91
N LYS A 753 12.49 -15.79 -6.64
CA LYS A 753 13.35 -15.33 -7.72
C LYS A 753 12.55 -14.58 -8.78
N VAL A 754 13.01 -13.37 -9.13
CA VAL A 754 12.48 -12.65 -10.29
C VAL A 754 12.86 -13.42 -11.57
N LEU A 755 11.85 -13.90 -12.27
CA LEU A 755 11.98 -14.70 -13.50
C LEU A 755 11.97 -13.81 -14.75
N TRP A 756 11.23 -12.71 -14.69
CA TRP A 756 11.05 -11.78 -15.78
C TRP A 756 10.58 -10.41 -15.26
N GLU A 757 10.96 -9.35 -15.95
CA GLU A 757 10.44 -8.00 -15.71
C GLU A 757 10.13 -7.29 -17.04
N GLY A 758 8.97 -6.66 -17.12
CA GLY A 758 8.53 -5.84 -18.24
C GLY A 758 8.34 -4.40 -17.81
N ARG A 759 9.08 -3.47 -18.42
CA ARG A 759 8.92 -2.04 -18.13
C ARG A 759 7.57 -1.55 -18.65
N LEU A 760 6.81 -0.90 -17.79
CA LEU A 760 5.52 -0.27 -18.11
C LEU A 760 5.74 1.20 -18.47
N PRO A 761 4.98 1.83 -19.36
CA PRO A 761 5.14 3.27 -19.69
C PRO A 761 4.66 4.24 -18.60
N ALA A 762 3.94 3.73 -17.60
CA ALA A 762 3.37 4.48 -16.48
C ALA A 762 3.34 3.59 -15.23
N GLY A 763 2.95 4.16 -14.08
CA GLY A 763 2.79 3.40 -12.84
C GLY A 763 1.72 2.31 -12.97
N GLY A 764 2.06 1.09 -12.57
CA GLY A 764 1.18 -0.08 -12.64
C GLY A 764 0.46 -0.39 -11.33
N GLN A 765 -0.05 0.63 -10.63
CA GLN A 765 -0.76 0.50 -9.33
C GLN A 765 -2.17 -0.14 -9.48
N ALA A 766 -2.22 -1.25 -10.20
CA ALA A 766 -3.39 -2.11 -10.40
C ALA A 766 -3.02 -3.55 -10.02
N THR A 767 -3.99 -4.39 -9.66
CA THR A 767 -3.74 -5.83 -9.56
C THR A 767 -3.68 -6.41 -10.97
N PRO A 768 -2.56 -7.03 -11.41
CA PRO A 768 -2.49 -7.70 -12.72
C PRO A 768 -3.45 -8.89 -12.75
N MET A 769 -3.72 -9.47 -13.93
CA MET A 769 -4.54 -10.68 -14.04
C MET A 769 -3.99 -11.72 -15.03
N THR A 770 -4.55 -12.94 -14.93
CA THR A 770 -4.42 -14.13 -15.79
C THR A 770 -5.56 -14.42 -16.78
N TYR A 771 -5.43 -14.58 -18.10
CA TYR A 771 -6.50 -15.23 -18.90
C TYR A 771 -5.97 -16.09 -20.04
N ALA A 772 -6.85 -16.92 -20.62
CA ALA A 772 -6.59 -17.61 -21.89
C ALA A 772 -7.35 -16.95 -23.05
N GLY A 773 -6.65 -16.64 -24.13
CA GLY A 773 -7.22 -16.08 -25.37
C GLY A 773 -8.12 -17.09 -26.10
N LYS A 774 -8.67 -16.70 -27.25
CA LYS A 774 -9.59 -17.57 -28.01
C LYS A 774 -8.89 -18.82 -28.56
N ASP A 775 -7.58 -18.71 -28.82
CA ASP A 775 -6.72 -19.82 -29.25
C ASP A 775 -6.15 -20.64 -28.07
N GLY A 776 -6.57 -20.34 -26.84
CA GLY A 776 -6.09 -20.98 -25.63
C GLY A 776 -4.75 -20.44 -25.12
N THR A 777 -4.09 -19.50 -25.80
CA THR A 777 -2.83 -18.92 -25.34
C THR A 777 -3.01 -18.20 -24.01
N GLN A 778 -2.13 -18.43 -23.04
CA GLN A 778 -2.14 -17.69 -21.77
C GLN A 778 -1.56 -16.28 -21.93
N TYR A 779 -2.30 -15.28 -21.44
CA TYR A 779 -1.92 -13.88 -21.37
C TYR A 779 -1.84 -13.40 -19.92
N VAL A 780 -0.94 -12.46 -19.65
CA VAL A 780 -0.88 -11.68 -18.40
C VAL A 780 -1.18 -10.23 -18.75
N LEU A 781 -2.09 -9.59 -18.01
CA LEU A 781 -2.57 -8.24 -18.31
C LEU A 781 -2.37 -7.31 -17.11
N VAL A 782 -2.07 -6.05 -17.38
CA VAL A 782 -1.99 -5.01 -16.33
C VAL A 782 -2.45 -3.66 -16.88
N MET A 783 -3.15 -2.89 -16.04
CA MET A 783 -3.38 -1.47 -16.25
C MET A 783 -2.17 -0.67 -15.73
N ALA A 784 -1.64 0.23 -16.56
CA ALA A 784 -0.59 1.16 -16.20
C ALA A 784 -1.09 2.59 -16.45
N GLY A 785 -1.70 3.20 -15.42
CA GLY A 785 -2.17 4.59 -15.47
C GLY A 785 -1.61 5.53 -14.40
N GLY A 786 -0.82 5.00 -13.46
CA GLY A 786 -0.18 5.75 -12.39
C GLY A 786 -1.10 6.10 -11.21
N HIS A 787 -0.50 6.71 -10.19
CA HIS A 787 -1.11 6.99 -8.89
C HIS A 787 -0.67 8.36 -8.40
N GLY A 788 -1.61 9.20 -7.93
CA GLY A 788 -1.36 10.61 -7.64
C GLY A 788 -0.45 10.80 -6.44
N GLY A 789 -0.84 10.19 -5.32
CA GLY A 789 -0.20 10.32 -4.02
C GLY A 789 1.18 9.68 -3.96
N LEU A 790 1.42 8.64 -4.75
CA LEU A 790 2.74 8.05 -4.92
C LEU A 790 3.62 8.79 -5.92
N GLY A 791 3.07 9.76 -6.67
CA GLY A 791 3.80 10.53 -7.66
C GLY A 791 4.32 9.67 -8.83
N THR A 792 3.70 8.52 -9.11
CA THR A 792 4.15 7.68 -10.23
C THR A 792 3.74 8.29 -11.57
N GLN A 793 4.51 7.96 -12.61
CA GLN A 793 4.25 8.44 -13.97
C GLN A 793 2.80 8.14 -14.38
N LYS A 794 2.07 9.17 -14.79
CA LYS A 794 0.69 9.07 -15.26
C LYS A 794 0.63 8.51 -16.68
N GLY A 795 -0.40 7.72 -16.95
CA GLY A 795 -0.68 7.12 -18.25
C GLY A 795 -2.10 6.58 -18.33
N ASP A 796 -2.39 5.86 -19.41
CA ASP A 796 -3.72 5.32 -19.72
C ASP A 796 -3.61 3.96 -20.43
N TYR A 797 -2.60 3.16 -20.09
CA TYR A 797 -2.23 1.98 -20.86
C TYR A 797 -2.87 0.71 -20.29
N ILE A 798 -3.37 -0.15 -21.16
CA ILE A 798 -3.61 -1.57 -20.86
C ILE A 798 -2.62 -2.38 -21.69
N MET A 799 -1.87 -3.26 -21.03
CA MET A 799 -0.80 -4.04 -21.66
C MET A 799 -0.95 -5.51 -21.38
N ALA A 800 -0.94 -6.33 -22.44
CA ALA A 800 -0.94 -7.77 -22.36
C ALA A 800 0.42 -8.35 -22.76
N PHE A 801 0.82 -9.43 -22.09
CA PHE A 801 2.05 -10.17 -22.33
C PHE A 801 1.74 -11.65 -22.51
N LYS A 802 2.53 -12.33 -23.34
CA LYS A 802 2.42 -13.79 -23.55
C LYS A 802 3.80 -14.39 -23.83
N LEU A 803 3.90 -15.72 -23.81
CA LEU A 803 5.12 -16.40 -24.22
C LEU A 803 5.40 -16.15 -25.71
N ALA A 804 6.66 -15.88 -26.05
CA ALA A 804 7.10 -15.87 -27.45
C ALA A 804 6.83 -17.24 -28.11
N LYS A 805 6.50 -17.22 -29.40
CA LYS A 805 6.26 -18.43 -30.20
C LYS A 805 7.55 -19.16 -30.52
#